data_AF-A0A524G9E0-F1
#
_entry.id   AF-A0A524G9E0-F1
#
_cell.length_a   1.000
_cell.length_b   1.000
_cell.length_c   1.000
_cell.angle_alpha   90.00
_cell.angle_beta   90.00
_cell.angle_gamma   90.00
#
_symmetry.space_group_name_H-M   'P 1'
#
loop_
_entity.id
_entity.type
_entity.pdbx_description
1 polymer ?
#
loop_
_entity_poly.entity_id
_entity_poly.type
_entity_poly.pdbx_seq_one_letter_code
_entity_poly.pdbx_strand_id
1 'polypeptide(L)'
;MSNIRLVSSAFSGKDSEGKPIERIGELAGLGSIIGLIAAVLGLIMGVPLIPMTSISWEVTSVVPFTWLFGNSVYYNVAIAAFMALLGMGLFLQSYGSRDLRGRVGSMIGLSFLVAFVLSLVVAGYAIVGFGEITYLADIHTYIRLLYFLGMLFVVAWQMTTIYYIDTSVTWIGFFAGMLNGMFIPLLAIGQVFGPILVYLAYMMLALGQFLTLIYWWSPYSTIRAFARSPDKAKFAFGLGGFLTFIIGAIAVFIGPLDSYTDGTLIWQPWSTLIAGAEGGQPTAYLTNPLLVYAFLASILFWILLAPRLGAKELKAAAIGEDIVKGGAKILALFLIFIGLFAASQAGTYIEGVAVWGYLLVIGVAGPLVLVGAMYTAKTDIITGLPLILAGVFTMIHPFSIATLVLVAWIAVIITQFLIMIESYIRGLTGFSQGALAVIVSLLSSAMIVVIMLGGLGSGPLAIWPTNRWFNLSLIPGIPLAVQSSLIIILPFLILMLRNAALTGFSYGRGYTTGGIIMGATVLFSFMIPIVAGNNTIVHEANTGAAILLALYSISMVLLIGLNLNLSNDVIEEGHEFEGTLIKLSTLGQLIFGAVIAIIVLFYFSGLPSPDEIALVISLLVSFIVGSEILSIINWSFAGFRLGMMKKGFKFSRIPKSSESSEII
;
A
#
# COMPACT_ATOMS: atom_id res chain seq x y z
N MET A 1 -11.66 -29.11 19.85
CA MET A 1 -11.73 -29.32 21.32
C MET A 1 -10.82 -28.38 22.13
N SER A 2 -9.62 -27.97 21.68
CA SER A 2 -8.71 -27.13 22.49
C SER A 2 -9.22 -25.70 22.78
N ASN A 3 -9.88 -25.03 21.83
CA ASN A 3 -10.36 -23.65 22.02
C ASN A 3 -11.54 -23.54 23.02
N ILE A 4 -12.43 -24.53 23.07
CA ILE A 4 -13.55 -24.56 24.04
C ILE A 4 -13.01 -24.73 25.47
N ARG A 5 -11.95 -25.55 25.63
CA ARG A 5 -11.25 -25.71 26.91
C ARG A 5 -10.54 -24.43 27.33
N LEU A 6 -9.98 -23.66 26.39
CA LEU A 6 -9.39 -22.34 26.63
C LEU A 6 -10.40 -21.29 27.11
N VAL A 7 -11.61 -21.28 26.57
CA VAL A 7 -12.69 -20.40 27.04
C VAL A 7 -13.12 -20.80 28.46
N SER A 8 -13.36 -22.08 28.69
CA SER A 8 -13.72 -22.60 30.01
C SER A 8 -12.62 -22.32 31.05
N SER A 9 -11.34 -22.49 30.68
CA SER A 9 -10.21 -22.23 31.57
C SER A 9 -10.03 -20.73 31.86
N ALA A 10 -10.25 -19.86 30.87
CA ALA A 10 -10.21 -18.40 31.05
C ALA A 10 -11.23 -17.93 32.11
N PHE A 11 -12.47 -18.43 32.04
CA PHE A 11 -13.53 -18.04 33.00
C PHE A 11 -13.46 -18.78 34.34
N SER A 12 -13.07 -20.06 34.35
CA SER A 12 -12.95 -20.84 35.59
C SER A 12 -11.68 -20.53 36.38
N GLY A 13 -10.66 -19.93 35.76
CA GLY A 13 -9.36 -19.67 36.37
C GLY A 13 -8.57 -20.95 36.68
N LYS A 14 -8.99 -22.09 36.15
CA LYS A 14 -8.41 -23.41 36.39
C LYS A 14 -8.02 -24.10 35.09
N ASP A 15 -6.84 -24.72 35.08
CA ASP A 15 -6.37 -25.52 33.95
C ASP A 15 -7.20 -26.82 33.81
N SER A 16 -7.00 -27.60 32.76
CA SER A 16 -7.69 -28.88 32.55
C SER A 16 -7.50 -29.90 33.68
N GLU A 17 -6.51 -29.69 34.55
CA GLU A 17 -6.24 -30.48 35.76
C GLU A 17 -6.79 -29.84 37.06
N GLY A 18 -7.52 -28.72 36.97
CA GLY A 18 -8.11 -28.03 38.13
C GLY A 18 -7.17 -27.11 38.91
N LYS A 19 -5.90 -26.97 38.49
CA LYS A 19 -4.90 -26.08 39.11
C LYS A 19 -5.11 -24.61 38.70
N PRO A 20 -4.82 -23.63 39.56
CA PRO A 20 -4.94 -22.21 39.21
C PRO A 20 -3.99 -21.85 38.06
N ILE A 21 -4.50 -21.10 37.08
CA ILE A 21 -3.75 -20.72 35.88
C ILE A 21 -2.99 -19.41 36.14
N GLU A 22 -1.72 -19.33 35.77
CA GLU A 22 -1.03 -18.03 35.63
C GLU A 22 -1.58 -17.32 34.37
N ARG A 23 -2.54 -16.41 34.59
CA ARG A 23 -3.17 -15.62 33.53
C ARG A 23 -2.21 -14.56 32.98
N ILE A 24 -2.32 -14.27 31.69
CA ILE A 24 -1.50 -13.25 31.02
C ILE A 24 -1.68 -11.85 31.64
N GLY A 25 -2.91 -11.46 31.98
CA GLY A 25 -3.18 -10.22 32.70
C GLY A 25 -4.64 -10.05 33.10
N GLU A 26 -4.95 -10.23 34.38
CA GLU A 26 -6.33 -10.11 34.90
C GLU A 26 -6.89 -8.70 34.72
N LEU A 27 -6.09 -7.69 35.06
CA LEU A 27 -6.45 -6.28 34.96
C LEU A 27 -6.62 -5.84 33.50
N ALA A 28 -5.85 -6.41 32.57
CA ALA A 28 -6.02 -6.15 31.15
C ALA A 28 -7.35 -6.72 30.60
N GLY A 29 -7.77 -7.89 31.11
CA GLY A 29 -9.09 -8.44 30.81
C GLY A 29 -10.24 -7.55 31.29
N LEU A 30 -10.14 -6.93 32.47
CA LEU A 30 -11.14 -5.92 32.91
C LEU A 30 -11.22 -4.75 31.92
N GLY A 31 -10.10 -4.33 31.35
CA GLY A 31 -10.07 -3.33 30.28
C GLY A 31 -10.90 -3.73 29.05
N SER A 32 -10.85 -5.02 28.66
CA SER A 32 -11.67 -5.55 27.57
C SER A 32 -13.18 -5.56 27.88
N ILE A 33 -13.58 -5.66 29.16
CA ILE A 33 -14.99 -5.52 29.56
C ILE A 33 -15.45 -4.08 29.32
N ILE A 34 -14.64 -3.09 29.68
CA ILE A 34 -14.97 -1.68 29.40
C ILE A 34 -15.03 -1.44 27.88
N GLY A 35 -14.11 -2.03 27.11
CA GLY A 35 -14.16 -1.99 25.65
C GLY A 35 -15.44 -2.62 25.08
N LEU A 36 -15.93 -3.72 25.67
CA LEU A 36 -17.21 -4.33 25.31
C LEU A 36 -18.39 -3.40 25.61
N ILE A 37 -18.39 -2.72 26.76
CA ILE A 37 -19.41 -1.73 27.11
C ILE A 37 -19.41 -0.57 26.10
N ALA A 38 -18.24 -0.09 25.69
CA ALA A 38 -18.12 0.93 24.64
C ALA A 38 -18.69 0.44 23.30
N ALA A 39 -18.42 -0.82 22.92
CA ALA A 39 -18.97 -1.43 21.72
C ALA A 39 -20.52 -1.55 21.77
N VAL A 40 -21.07 -1.91 22.93
CA VAL A 40 -22.51 -1.95 23.17
C VAL A 40 -23.13 -0.56 23.08
N LEU A 41 -22.47 0.47 23.61
CA LEU A 41 -22.89 1.86 23.43
C LEU A 41 -22.96 2.22 21.94
N GLY A 42 -21.92 1.88 21.16
CA GLY A 42 -21.92 2.08 19.71
C GLY A 42 -23.06 1.33 19.00
N LEU A 43 -23.33 0.09 19.42
CA LEU A 43 -24.46 -0.70 18.91
C LEU A 43 -25.82 -0.09 19.23
N ILE A 44 -26.00 0.50 20.41
CA ILE A 44 -27.29 1.13 20.77
C ILE A 44 -27.48 2.43 20.00
N MET A 45 -26.39 3.19 19.81
CA MET A 45 -26.44 4.49 19.14
C MET A 45 -26.59 4.38 17.61
N GLY A 46 -26.04 3.32 16.98
CA GLY A 46 -26.23 3.05 15.55
C GLY A 46 -25.60 4.08 14.61
N VAL A 47 -24.68 4.91 15.12
CA VAL A 47 -23.98 5.98 14.38
C VAL A 47 -22.46 5.84 14.56
N PRO A 48 -21.64 6.31 13.61
CA PRO A 48 -20.18 6.29 13.77
C PRO A 48 -19.76 7.20 14.92
N LEU A 49 -19.08 6.68 15.94
CA LEU A 49 -18.66 7.42 17.14
C LEU A 49 -17.15 7.65 17.17
N ILE A 50 -16.43 7.18 16.15
CA ILE A 50 -15.03 7.54 15.91
C ILE A 50 -15.01 8.69 14.91
N PRO A 51 -14.45 9.85 15.29
CA PRO A 51 -14.30 10.96 14.36
C PRO A 51 -13.29 10.58 13.27
N MET A 52 -13.74 10.46 12.02
CA MET A 52 -12.88 10.11 10.88
C MET A 52 -12.88 11.23 9.83
N THR A 53 -14.06 11.46 9.24
CA THR A 53 -14.37 12.53 8.29
C THR A 53 -15.90 12.65 8.18
N SER A 54 -16.46 13.75 7.66
CA SER A 54 -17.93 13.95 7.55
C SER A 54 -18.49 13.62 6.18
N ILE A 55 -19.79 13.35 6.13
CA ILE A 55 -20.63 13.45 4.93
C ILE A 55 -21.40 14.78 4.95
N SER A 56 -21.69 15.36 3.77
CA SER A 56 -22.19 16.73 3.58
C SER A 56 -23.51 17.04 4.29
N TRP A 57 -24.33 16.02 4.57
CA TRP A 57 -25.60 16.15 5.29
C TRP A 57 -25.49 15.96 6.82
N GLU A 58 -24.34 15.50 7.33
CA GLU A 58 -24.10 15.39 8.78
C GLU A 58 -23.76 16.75 9.41
N VAL A 59 -23.59 17.79 8.59
CA VAL A 59 -23.22 19.15 9.00
C VAL A 59 -24.26 20.13 8.47
N THR A 60 -25.50 20.16 9.01
CA THR A 60 -26.36 21.38 9.09
C THR A 60 -27.79 21.14 9.61
N SER A 61 -28.26 22.04 10.49
CA SER A 61 -29.62 22.60 10.50
C SER A 61 -29.51 24.08 10.87
N VAL A 62 -30.09 24.96 10.05
CA VAL A 62 -29.83 26.42 10.15
C VAL A 62 -30.93 27.16 10.94
N VAL A 63 -32.12 26.57 11.21
CA VAL A 63 -33.18 27.26 11.97
C VAL A 63 -34.16 26.30 12.70
N PRO A 64 -34.32 26.38 14.04
CA PRO A 64 -33.40 27.02 15.00
C PRO A 64 -32.03 26.33 14.95
N PHE A 65 -30.97 27.05 15.31
CA PHE A 65 -29.58 26.54 15.25
C PHE A 65 -29.40 25.38 16.23
N THR A 66 -29.63 24.17 15.74
CA THR A 66 -29.43 22.92 16.47
C THR A 66 -28.45 22.08 15.68
N TRP A 67 -27.33 21.75 16.32
CA TRP A 67 -26.36 20.84 15.74
C TRP A 67 -26.97 19.46 15.61
N LEU A 68 -27.15 18.98 14.38
CA LEU A 68 -27.56 17.60 14.08
C LEU A 68 -26.36 16.85 13.50
N PHE A 69 -25.27 16.77 14.26
CA PHE A 69 -24.17 15.89 13.87
C PHE A 69 -24.65 14.45 14.02
N GLY A 70 -24.67 13.68 12.93
CA GLY A 70 -25.25 12.32 12.93
C GLY A 70 -26.74 12.29 13.33
N ASN A 71 -27.52 13.31 12.97
CA ASN A 71 -28.95 13.45 13.32
C ASN A 71 -29.27 13.53 14.82
N SER A 72 -28.31 13.88 15.69
CA SER A 72 -28.55 14.03 17.13
C SER A 72 -27.80 15.21 17.77
N VAL A 73 -28.50 15.94 18.64
CA VAL A 73 -27.92 17.05 19.43
C VAL A 73 -26.91 16.55 20.48
N TYR A 74 -26.93 15.26 20.81
CA TYR A 74 -26.05 14.64 21.81
C TYR A 74 -24.87 13.88 21.20
N TYR A 75 -24.61 14.02 19.90
CA TYR A 75 -23.60 13.23 19.20
C TYR A 75 -22.17 13.48 19.70
N ASN A 76 -21.82 14.72 20.02
CA ASN A 76 -20.54 15.07 20.64
C ASN A 76 -20.34 14.39 22.01
N VAL A 77 -21.41 14.32 22.82
CA VAL A 77 -21.41 13.61 24.11
C VAL A 77 -21.26 12.11 23.90
N ALA A 78 -21.91 11.54 22.88
CA ALA A 78 -21.79 10.13 22.54
C ALA A 78 -20.37 9.76 22.07
N ILE A 79 -19.73 10.59 21.24
CA ILE A 79 -18.32 10.44 20.86
C ILE A 79 -17.46 10.46 22.13
N ALA A 80 -17.63 11.47 22.98
CA ALA A 80 -16.82 11.61 24.19
C ALA A 80 -16.97 10.42 25.13
N ALA A 81 -18.20 9.96 25.37
CA ALA A 81 -18.47 8.79 26.20
C ALA A 81 -17.84 7.52 25.60
N PHE A 82 -18.01 7.29 24.30
CA PHE A 82 -17.44 6.14 23.61
C PHE A 82 -15.90 6.13 23.68
N MET A 83 -15.28 7.27 23.34
CA MET A 83 -13.83 7.42 23.34
C MET A 83 -13.24 7.39 24.77
N ALA A 84 -13.95 7.90 25.77
CA ALA A 84 -13.53 7.80 27.17
C ALA A 84 -13.59 6.36 27.68
N LEU A 85 -14.66 5.60 27.37
CA LEU A 85 -14.78 4.19 27.73
C LEU A 85 -13.71 3.34 27.05
N LEU A 86 -13.51 3.50 25.73
CA LEU A 86 -12.41 2.82 25.02
C LEU A 86 -11.04 3.19 25.60
N GLY A 87 -10.82 4.48 25.90
CA GLY A 87 -9.60 4.96 26.55
C GLY A 87 -9.35 4.26 27.88
N MET A 88 -10.36 4.22 28.76
CA MET A 88 -10.25 3.54 30.05
C MET A 88 -9.97 2.04 29.89
N GLY A 89 -10.58 1.38 28.90
CA GLY A 89 -10.25 -0.01 28.55
C GLY A 89 -8.78 -0.19 28.16
N LEU A 90 -8.26 0.69 27.29
CA LEU A 90 -6.86 0.69 26.84
C LEU A 90 -5.88 1.03 27.97
N PHE A 91 -6.26 1.88 28.92
CA PHE A 91 -5.46 2.19 30.11
C PHE A 91 -5.24 0.94 30.97
N LEU A 92 -6.32 0.22 31.26
CA LEU A 92 -6.23 -1.03 32.01
C LEU A 92 -5.42 -2.10 31.25
N GLN A 93 -5.62 -2.21 29.93
CA GLN A 93 -4.81 -3.11 29.09
C GLN A 93 -3.32 -2.72 29.07
N SER A 94 -3.00 -1.42 29.05
CA SER A 94 -1.62 -0.94 29.14
C SER A 94 -0.98 -1.28 30.48
N TYR A 95 -1.68 -1.06 31.59
CA TYR A 95 -1.15 -1.38 32.92
C TYR A 95 -1.00 -2.90 33.11
N GLY A 96 -2.03 -3.67 32.74
CA GLY A 96 -2.05 -5.13 32.89
C GLY A 96 -1.10 -5.88 31.94
N SER A 97 -0.61 -5.24 30.87
CA SER A 97 0.34 -5.85 29.92
C SER A 97 1.82 -5.61 30.25
N ARG A 98 2.16 -4.92 31.34
CA ARG A 98 3.56 -4.59 31.71
C ARG A 98 4.49 -5.81 31.71
N ASP A 99 4.06 -6.90 32.33
CA ASP A 99 4.88 -8.11 32.46
C ASP A 99 5.05 -8.83 31.12
N LEU A 100 3.96 -8.93 30.34
CA LEU A 100 3.99 -9.50 29.00
C LEU A 100 4.91 -8.70 28.06
N ARG A 101 4.93 -7.36 28.18
CA ARG A 101 5.82 -6.50 27.39
C ARG A 101 7.29 -6.78 27.66
N GLY A 102 7.67 -6.95 28.93
CA GLY A 102 9.02 -7.35 29.31
C GLY A 102 9.42 -8.70 28.72
N ARG A 103 8.51 -9.68 28.69
CA ARG A 103 8.76 -11.03 28.17
C ARG A 103 8.83 -11.10 26.63
N VAL A 104 7.99 -10.34 25.93
CA VAL A 104 7.93 -10.34 24.45
C VAL A 104 8.98 -9.41 23.83
N GLY A 105 9.55 -8.47 24.60
CA GLY A 105 10.60 -7.55 24.14
C GLY A 105 10.15 -6.61 23.02
N SER A 106 8.84 -6.35 22.90
CA SER A 106 8.27 -5.57 21.80
C SER A 106 7.81 -4.21 22.26
N MET A 107 8.37 -3.15 21.65
CA MET A 107 7.88 -1.78 21.80
C MET A 107 6.43 -1.59 21.31
N ILE A 108 5.85 -2.57 20.58
CA ILE A 108 4.43 -2.53 20.20
C ILE A 108 3.56 -2.37 21.43
N GLY A 109 3.90 -2.94 22.59
CA GLY A 109 3.07 -2.79 23.79
C GLY A 109 2.98 -1.36 24.35
N LEU A 110 3.81 -0.41 23.90
CA LEU A 110 3.62 1.02 24.20
C LEU A 110 2.40 1.60 23.47
N SER A 111 1.94 0.96 22.38
CA SER A 111 0.79 1.43 21.59
C SER A 111 -0.49 1.53 22.42
N PHE A 112 -0.70 0.66 23.41
CA PHE A 112 -1.86 0.74 24.31
C PHE A 112 -1.88 2.07 25.09
N LEU A 113 -0.72 2.53 25.56
CA LEU A 113 -0.61 3.81 26.27
C LEU A 113 -0.88 4.99 25.31
N VAL A 114 -0.30 4.95 24.11
CA VAL A 114 -0.48 6.00 23.10
C VAL A 114 -1.95 6.08 22.67
N ALA A 115 -2.58 4.93 22.39
CA ALA A 115 -3.98 4.84 22.02
C ALA A 115 -4.90 5.32 23.15
N PHE A 116 -4.59 5.00 24.41
CA PHE A 116 -5.29 5.54 25.58
C PHE A 116 -5.24 7.07 25.63
N VAL A 117 -4.05 7.66 25.56
CA VAL A 117 -3.87 9.12 25.62
C VAL A 117 -4.63 9.79 24.49
N LEU A 118 -4.49 9.29 23.26
CA LEU A 118 -5.21 9.85 22.10
C LEU A 118 -6.72 9.72 22.24
N SER A 119 -7.22 8.60 22.78
CA SER A 119 -8.65 8.39 23.01
C SER A 119 -9.22 9.40 24.01
N LEU A 120 -8.50 9.70 25.09
CA LEU A 120 -8.89 10.72 26.06
C LEU A 120 -8.81 12.14 25.47
N VAL A 121 -7.78 12.43 24.68
CA VAL A 121 -7.65 13.74 24.01
C VAL A 121 -8.80 13.97 23.05
N VAL A 122 -9.18 12.96 22.25
CA VAL A 122 -10.38 13.02 21.38
C VAL A 122 -11.64 13.23 22.22
N ALA A 123 -11.82 12.47 23.30
CA ALA A 123 -12.99 12.59 24.16
C ALA A 123 -13.12 13.98 24.80
N GLY A 124 -12.01 14.52 25.32
CA GLY A 124 -11.97 15.85 25.92
C GLY A 124 -12.24 16.94 24.89
N TYR A 125 -11.59 16.88 23.72
CA TYR A 125 -11.77 17.86 22.66
C TYR A 125 -13.18 17.84 22.06
N ALA A 126 -13.83 16.68 21.97
CA ALA A 126 -15.22 16.57 21.51
C ALA A 126 -16.21 17.34 22.40
N ILE A 127 -15.92 17.51 23.69
CA ILE A 127 -16.76 18.30 24.60
C ILE A 127 -16.30 19.76 24.65
N VAL A 128 -15.02 19.98 24.95
CA VAL A 128 -14.47 21.34 25.15
C VAL A 128 -14.51 22.13 23.85
N GLY A 129 -14.00 21.55 22.75
CA GLY A 129 -13.99 22.21 21.45
C GLY A 129 -15.38 22.47 20.91
N PHE A 130 -16.37 21.64 21.26
CA PHE A 130 -17.77 21.91 20.91
C PHE A 130 -18.35 23.08 21.72
N GLY A 131 -17.98 23.20 23.00
CA GLY A 131 -18.40 24.30 23.86
C GLY A 131 -17.87 25.68 23.46
N GLU A 132 -16.79 25.73 22.67
CA GLU A 132 -16.18 26.97 22.17
C GLU A 132 -16.85 27.50 20.88
N ILE A 133 -17.76 26.73 20.26
CA ILE A 133 -18.37 27.13 18.99
C ILE A 133 -19.47 28.16 19.24
N THR A 134 -19.21 29.39 18.80
CA THR A 134 -20.16 30.52 18.93
C THR A 134 -20.72 30.97 17.58
N TYR A 135 -19.96 30.77 16.49
CA TYR A 135 -20.35 31.12 15.13
C TYR A 135 -20.22 29.94 14.16
N LEU A 136 -20.94 30.00 13.03
CA LEU A 136 -20.88 28.97 11.97
C LEU A 136 -19.47 28.82 11.39
N ALA A 137 -18.66 29.88 11.38
CA ALA A 137 -17.27 29.83 10.93
C ALA A 137 -16.38 28.94 11.81
N ASP A 138 -16.69 28.81 13.11
CA ASP A 138 -15.87 28.05 14.07
C ASP A 138 -16.00 26.53 13.87
N ILE A 139 -17.09 26.09 13.21
CA ILE A 139 -17.42 24.70 12.90
C ILE A 139 -16.28 24.01 12.16
N HIS A 140 -15.77 24.67 11.13
CA HIS A 140 -14.71 24.12 10.30
C HIS A 140 -13.44 23.86 11.10
N THR A 141 -13.07 24.77 12.00
CA THR A 141 -11.90 24.63 12.87
C THR A 141 -12.09 23.48 13.87
N TYR A 142 -13.27 23.39 14.48
CA TYR A 142 -13.62 22.30 15.39
C TYR A 142 -13.52 20.93 14.71
N ILE A 143 -14.21 20.75 13.58
CA ILE A 143 -14.26 19.50 12.82
C ILE A 143 -12.86 19.10 12.34
N ARG A 144 -12.10 20.06 11.80
CA ARG A 144 -10.75 19.83 11.27
C ARG A 144 -9.81 19.23 12.34
N LEU A 145 -9.82 19.81 13.54
CA LEU A 145 -9.03 19.34 14.67
C LEU A 145 -9.55 18.01 15.23
N LEU A 146 -10.87 17.85 15.35
CA LEU A 146 -11.48 16.60 15.82
C LEU A 146 -11.12 15.42 14.92
N TYR A 147 -11.20 15.59 13.60
CA TYR A 147 -10.84 14.58 12.61
C TYR A 147 -9.35 14.28 12.57
N PHE A 148 -8.50 15.31 12.73
CA PHE A 148 -7.06 15.10 12.90
C PHE A 148 -6.74 14.23 14.12
N LEU A 149 -7.33 14.54 15.28
CA LEU A 149 -7.14 13.77 16.52
C LEU A 149 -7.69 12.35 16.38
N GLY A 150 -8.86 12.19 15.73
CA GLY A 150 -9.45 10.91 15.43
C GLY A 150 -8.56 10.04 14.53
N MET A 151 -7.96 10.62 13.49
CA MET A 151 -6.98 9.94 12.64
C MET A 151 -5.77 9.44 13.43
N LEU A 152 -5.20 10.25 14.33
CA LEU A 152 -4.11 9.81 15.19
C LEU A 152 -4.52 8.61 16.06
N PHE A 153 -5.72 8.64 16.63
CA PHE A 153 -6.27 7.52 17.38
C PHE A 153 -6.41 6.26 16.51
N VAL A 154 -6.92 6.37 15.28
CA VAL A 154 -7.04 5.23 14.36
C VAL A 154 -5.69 4.60 14.07
N VAL A 155 -4.64 5.40 13.86
CA VAL A 155 -3.28 4.87 13.66
C VAL A 155 -2.80 4.11 14.89
N ALA A 156 -2.98 4.68 16.08
CA ALA A 156 -2.62 4.00 17.33
C ALA A 156 -3.43 2.73 17.57
N TRP A 157 -4.73 2.74 17.24
CA TRP A 157 -5.61 1.57 17.31
C TRP A 157 -5.12 0.44 16.40
N GLN A 158 -4.80 0.72 15.14
CA GLN A 158 -4.28 -0.33 14.24
C GLN A 158 -2.98 -0.94 14.77
N MET A 159 -2.16 -0.19 15.51
CA MET A 159 -0.98 -0.72 16.18
C MET A 159 -1.31 -1.60 17.40
N THR A 160 -2.37 -1.30 18.15
CA THR A 160 -2.79 -2.14 19.31
C THR A 160 -3.40 -3.46 18.84
N THR A 161 -4.18 -3.46 17.77
CA THR A 161 -4.87 -4.67 17.28
C THR A 161 -3.89 -5.75 16.82
N ILE A 162 -2.77 -5.33 16.23
CA ILE A 162 -1.71 -6.21 15.73
C ILE A 162 -0.96 -6.89 16.86
N TYR A 163 -0.88 -6.25 18.04
CA TYR A 163 -0.29 -6.87 19.22
C TYR A 163 -0.91 -8.24 19.51
N TYR A 164 -2.24 -8.36 19.41
CA TYR A 164 -2.95 -9.60 19.69
C TYR A 164 -2.62 -10.72 18.69
N ILE A 165 -2.46 -10.38 17.42
CA ILE A 165 -2.11 -11.34 16.36
C ILE A 165 -0.65 -11.77 16.47
N ASP A 166 0.25 -10.81 16.69
CA ASP A 166 1.69 -11.05 16.70
C ASP A 166 2.13 -11.85 17.94
N THR A 167 1.46 -11.66 19.07
CA THR A 167 1.82 -12.30 20.35
C THR A 167 1.16 -13.65 20.60
N SER A 168 0.03 -13.95 19.94
CA SER A 168 -0.77 -15.14 20.20
C SER A 168 -0.41 -16.32 19.30
N VAL A 169 -0.18 -17.50 19.87
CA VAL A 169 -0.13 -18.76 19.11
C VAL A 169 -1.51 -19.39 18.93
N THR A 170 -2.59 -18.78 19.42
CA THR A 170 -3.97 -19.33 19.35
C THR A 170 -4.86 -18.57 18.38
N TRP A 171 -5.94 -19.22 17.93
CA TRP A 171 -6.96 -18.59 17.10
C TRP A 171 -7.72 -17.47 17.83
N ILE A 172 -7.74 -17.49 19.17
CA ILE A 172 -8.41 -16.46 19.98
C ILE A 172 -7.72 -15.10 19.76
N GLY A 173 -6.39 -15.03 19.93
CA GLY A 173 -5.66 -13.79 19.67
C GLY A 173 -5.67 -13.37 18.19
N PHE A 174 -5.72 -14.33 17.26
CA PHE A 174 -5.93 -14.05 15.84
C PHE A 174 -7.26 -13.31 15.60
N PHE A 175 -8.38 -13.86 16.07
CA PHE A 175 -9.70 -13.25 15.87
C PHE A 175 -9.84 -11.94 16.67
N ALA A 176 -9.24 -11.87 17.87
CA ALA A 176 -9.18 -10.64 18.65
C ALA A 176 -8.55 -9.50 17.85
N GLY A 177 -7.37 -9.69 17.24
CA GLY A 177 -6.76 -8.64 16.44
C GLY A 177 -7.47 -8.39 15.10
N MET A 178 -7.91 -9.43 14.39
CA MET A 178 -8.55 -9.28 13.07
C MET A 178 -9.87 -8.52 13.16
N LEU A 179 -10.74 -8.85 14.12
CA LEU A 179 -12.03 -8.19 14.29
C LEU A 179 -11.87 -6.74 14.75
N ASN A 180 -10.97 -6.48 15.70
CA ASN A 180 -10.70 -5.11 16.15
C ASN A 180 -10.02 -4.27 15.04
N GLY A 181 -9.14 -4.87 14.22
CA GLY A 181 -8.46 -4.18 13.12
C GLY A 181 -9.41 -3.81 11.98
N MET A 182 -10.34 -4.71 11.64
CA MET A 182 -11.32 -4.51 10.56
C MET A 182 -12.55 -3.68 10.97
N PHE A 183 -12.74 -3.43 12.27
CA PHE A 183 -13.83 -2.58 12.77
C PHE A 183 -13.81 -1.17 12.17
N ILE A 184 -12.67 -0.48 12.15
CA ILE A 184 -12.59 0.92 11.66
C ILE A 184 -12.86 1.00 10.15
N PRO A 185 -12.22 0.19 9.29
CA PRO A 185 -12.56 0.15 7.87
C PRO A 185 -14.06 -0.10 7.63
N LEU A 186 -14.66 -1.05 8.35
CA LEU A 186 -16.09 -1.33 8.19
C LEU A 186 -16.97 -0.19 8.69
N LEU A 187 -16.57 0.49 9.78
CA LEU A 187 -17.27 1.66 10.30
C LEU A 187 -17.28 2.81 9.29
N ALA A 188 -16.14 3.08 8.63
CA ALA A 188 -16.02 4.11 7.61
C ALA A 188 -16.87 3.80 6.36
N ILE A 189 -16.90 2.55 5.90
CA ILE A 189 -17.83 2.11 4.84
C ILE A 189 -19.28 2.28 5.30
N GLY A 190 -19.59 1.90 6.53
CA GLY A 190 -20.94 1.98 7.07
C GLY A 190 -21.48 3.40 7.19
N GLN A 191 -20.62 4.38 7.45
CA GLN A 191 -21.02 5.79 7.42
C GLN A 191 -21.52 6.21 6.01
N VAL A 192 -20.97 5.65 4.92
CA VAL A 192 -21.40 5.96 3.54
C VAL A 192 -22.65 5.17 3.12
N PHE A 193 -22.66 3.86 3.33
CA PHE A 193 -23.71 2.97 2.80
C PHE A 193 -24.90 2.73 3.76
N GLY A 194 -24.76 3.15 5.02
CA GLY A 194 -25.86 3.24 5.96
C GLY A 194 -25.75 2.40 7.23
N PRO A 195 -26.74 2.53 8.13
CA PRO A 195 -26.64 2.08 9.52
C PRO A 195 -26.39 0.59 9.72
N ILE A 196 -26.88 -0.27 8.83
CA ILE A 196 -26.69 -1.74 8.95
C ILE A 196 -25.21 -2.11 9.06
N LEU A 197 -24.36 -1.47 8.24
CA LEU A 197 -22.91 -1.70 8.26
C LEU A 197 -22.25 -1.08 9.49
N VAL A 198 -22.79 0.02 10.01
CA VAL A 198 -22.38 0.61 11.29
C VAL A 198 -22.66 -0.37 12.45
N TYR A 199 -23.86 -0.95 12.51
CA TYR A 199 -24.18 -1.99 13.50
C TYR A 199 -23.26 -3.21 13.35
N LEU A 200 -22.99 -3.67 12.12
CA LEU A 200 -22.04 -4.76 11.88
C LEU A 200 -20.63 -4.42 12.37
N ALA A 201 -20.16 -3.19 12.15
CA ALA A 201 -18.88 -2.73 12.67
C ALA A 201 -18.81 -2.81 14.20
N TYR A 202 -19.82 -2.32 14.91
CA TYR A 202 -19.81 -2.43 16.37
C TYR A 202 -20.05 -3.85 16.89
N MET A 203 -20.75 -4.71 16.17
CA MET A 203 -20.82 -6.15 16.50
C MET A 203 -19.45 -6.81 16.36
N MET A 204 -18.70 -6.45 15.32
CA MET A 204 -17.30 -6.88 15.16
C MET A 204 -16.41 -6.36 16.29
N LEU A 205 -16.56 -5.09 16.69
CA LEU A 205 -15.85 -4.53 17.84
C LEU A 205 -16.20 -5.30 19.12
N ALA A 206 -17.48 -5.54 19.40
CA ALA A 206 -17.93 -6.26 20.59
C ALA A 206 -17.36 -7.68 20.64
N LEU A 207 -17.46 -8.43 19.54
CA LEU A 207 -16.89 -9.77 19.45
C LEU A 207 -15.36 -9.75 19.56
N GLY A 208 -14.71 -8.77 18.92
CA GLY A 208 -13.28 -8.53 19.04
C GLY A 208 -12.85 -8.28 20.49
N GLN A 209 -13.55 -7.41 21.21
CA GLN A 209 -13.29 -7.11 22.63
C GLN A 209 -13.54 -8.33 23.52
N PHE A 210 -14.60 -9.10 23.27
CA PHE A 210 -14.83 -10.37 23.96
C PHE A 210 -13.69 -11.37 23.76
N LEU A 211 -13.11 -11.44 22.57
CA LEU A 211 -11.95 -12.30 22.31
C LEU A 211 -10.65 -11.74 22.91
N THR A 212 -10.50 -10.42 23.00
CA THR A 212 -9.38 -9.83 23.77
C THR A 212 -9.49 -10.16 25.26
N LEU A 213 -10.70 -10.18 25.83
CA LEU A 213 -10.93 -10.61 27.21
C LEU A 213 -10.44 -12.05 27.42
N ILE A 214 -10.85 -12.98 26.55
CA ILE A 214 -10.42 -14.38 26.63
C ILE A 214 -8.90 -14.49 26.44
N TYR A 215 -8.32 -13.71 25.52
CA TYR A 215 -6.87 -13.66 25.33
C TYR A 215 -6.15 -13.26 26.62
N TRP A 216 -6.56 -12.18 27.29
CA TRP A 216 -5.91 -11.69 28.51
C TRP A 216 -6.04 -12.65 29.70
N TRP A 217 -7.14 -13.40 29.77
CA TRP A 217 -7.38 -14.40 30.82
C TRP A 217 -6.91 -15.81 30.44
N SER A 218 -6.29 -15.98 29.27
CA SER A 218 -5.71 -17.25 28.86
C SER A 218 -4.35 -17.53 29.55
N PRO A 219 -3.92 -18.79 29.65
CA PRO A 219 -2.61 -19.14 30.20
C PRO A 219 -1.46 -18.55 29.37
N TYR A 220 -0.32 -18.27 30.00
CA TYR A 220 0.89 -17.84 29.30
C TYR A 220 1.38 -18.79 28.19
N SER A 221 0.98 -20.07 28.22
CA SER A 221 1.26 -21.03 27.14
C SER A 221 0.64 -20.65 25.79
N THR A 222 -0.32 -19.71 25.75
CA THR A 222 -0.91 -19.17 24.51
C THR A 222 -0.09 -18.05 23.89
N ILE A 223 0.95 -17.56 24.58
CA ILE A 223 1.87 -16.55 24.09
C ILE A 223 3.03 -17.22 23.36
N ARG A 224 3.45 -16.62 22.25
CA ARG A 224 4.60 -17.14 21.47
C ARG A 224 5.91 -17.10 22.27
N ALA A 225 6.81 -18.03 21.94
CA ALA A 225 8.21 -17.93 22.34
C ALA A 225 8.92 -16.77 21.61
N PHE A 226 9.96 -16.20 22.24
CA PHE A 226 10.66 -15.00 21.79
C PHE A 226 11.10 -15.06 20.31
N ALA A 227 10.96 -13.93 19.61
CA ALA A 227 11.51 -13.63 18.28
C ALA A 227 10.90 -14.28 17.02
N ARG A 228 9.84 -15.11 17.05
CA ARG A 228 9.22 -15.65 15.81
C ARG A 228 7.73 -15.31 15.66
N SER A 229 7.31 -14.93 14.47
CA SER A 229 5.87 -14.78 14.17
C SER A 229 5.17 -16.15 14.09
N PRO A 230 4.01 -16.32 14.75
CA PRO A 230 3.22 -17.54 14.63
C PRO A 230 2.71 -17.76 13.19
N ASP A 231 2.47 -19.01 12.79
CA ASP A 231 1.84 -19.33 11.49
C ASP A 231 0.50 -18.59 11.30
N LYS A 232 -0.23 -18.40 12.40
CA LYS A 232 -1.49 -17.64 12.44
C LYS A 232 -1.29 -16.17 12.10
N ALA A 233 -0.16 -15.56 12.44
CA ALA A 233 0.17 -14.19 12.06
C ALA A 233 0.49 -14.09 10.56
N LYS A 234 1.14 -15.10 9.98
CA LYS A 234 1.35 -15.19 8.53
C LYS A 234 0.02 -15.33 7.78
N PHE A 235 -0.88 -16.19 8.27
CA PHE A 235 -2.24 -16.28 7.74
C PHE A 235 -3.02 -14.97 7.89
N ALA A 236 -2.90 -14.27 9.03
CA ALA A 236 -3.52 -12.96 9.24
C ALA A 236 -3.02 -11.92 8.24
N PHE A 237 -1.73 -11.93 7.89
CA PHE A 237 -1.18 -11.08 6.85
C PHE A 237 -1.83 -11.37 5.48
N GLY A 238 -1.93 -12.64 5.07
CA GLY A 238 -2.57 -13.03 3.81
C GLY A 238 -4.07 -12.69 3.77
N LEU A 239 -4.83 -13.02 4.83
CA LEU A 239 -6.25 -12.68 4.95
C LEU A 239 -6.46 -11.16 5.01
N GLY A 240 -5.62 -10.45 5.75
CA GLY A 240 -5.63 -8.99 5.86
C GLY A 240 -5.41 -8.32 4.51
N GLY A 241 -4.48 -8.83 3.71
CA GLY A 241 -4.26 -8.38 2.33
C GLY A 241 -5.51 -8.59 1.48
N PHE A 242 -6.05 -9.81 1.44
CA PHE A 242 -7.27 -10.11 0.69
C PHE A 242 -8.45 -9.20 1.06
N LEU A 243 -8.73 -9.05 2.36
CA LEU A 243 -9.82 -8.18 2.84
C LEU A 243 -9.56 -6.70 2.51
N THR A 244 -8.32 -6.24 2.58
CA THR A 244 -7.92 -4.87 2.23
C THR A 244 -8.29 -4.51 0.80
N PHE A 245 -8.07 -5.42 -0.16
CA PHE A 245 -8.39 -5.15 -1.57
C PHE A 245 -9.87 -5.37 -1.92
N ILE A 246 -10.60 -6.18 -1.15
CA ILE A 246 -12.07 -6.20 -1.22
C ILE A 246 -12.65 -4.88 -0.73
N ILE A 247 -12.17 -4.36 0.40
CA ILE A 247 -12.59 -3.05 0.92
C ILE A 247 -12.20 -1.94 -0.06
N GLY A 248 -10.97 -1.97 -0.59
CA GLY A 248 -10.51 -1.02 -1.59
C GLY A 248 -11.31 -1.05 -2.89
N ALA A 249 -11.87 -2.20 -3.28
CA ALA A 249 -12.72 -2.31 -4.47
C ALA A 249 -13.95 -1.38 -4.39
N ILE A 250 -14.48 -1.14 -3.19
CA ILE A 250 -15.57 -0.18 -2.96
C ILE A 250 -15.12 1.23 -3.35
N ALA A 251 -13.94 1.66 -2.89
CA ALA A 251 -13.38 2.97 -3.22
C ALA A 251 -12.96 3.10 -4.70
N VAL A 252 -12.57 2.00 -5.35
CA VAL A 252 -12.16 2.00 -6.76
C VAL A 252 -13.38 1.99 -7.69
N PHE A 253 -14.46 1.29 -7.36
CA PHE A 253 -15.58 1.09 -8.28
C PHE A 253 -16.78 2.01 -8.00
N ILE A 254 -16.93 2.56 -6.79
CA ILE A 254 -18.09 3.38 -6.43
C ILE A 254 -17.71 4.86 -6.38
N GLY A 255 -18.18 5.62 -7.38
CA GLY A 255 -17.88 7.04 -7.56
C GLY A 255 -16.98 7.30 -8.78
N PRO A 256 -15.76 6.74 -8.85
CA PRO A 256 -14.80 6.98 -9.93
C PRO A 256 -15.22 6.62 -11.36
N LEU A 257 -16.18 5.71 -11.55
CA LEU A 257 -16.54 5.20 -12.87
C LEU A 257 -17.53 6.14 -13.54
N ASP A 258 -17.15 6.66 -14.71
CA ASP A 258 -17.96 7.59 -15.49
C ASP A 258 -17.86 7.30 -16.99
N SER A 259 -18.81 7.81 -17.78
CA SER A 259 -18.78 7.73 -19.24
C SER A 259 -18.27 9.03 -19.85
N TYR A 260 -17.22 8.95 -20.68
CA TYR A 260 -16.79 10.08 -21.50
C TYR A 260 -17.78 10.34 -22.63
N THR A 261 -17.68 11.51 -23.30
CA THR A 261 -18.68 12.06 -24.26
C THR A 261 -19.19 11.08 -25.33
N ASP A 262 -18.38 10.08 -25.71
CA ASP A 262 -18.70 9.08 -26.73
C ASP A 262 -19.11 7.71 -26.16
N GLY A 263 -19.42 7.62 -24.86
CA GLY A 263 -19.81 6.38 -24.17
C GLY A 263 -18.65 5.48 -23.72
N THR A 264 -17.39 5.93 -23.87
CA THR A 264 -16.23 5.18 -23.36
C THR A 264 -16.18 5.26 -21.84
N LEU A 265 -16.07 4.10 -21.18
CA LEU A 265 -15.97 4.02 -19.72
C LEU A 265 -14.57 4.47 -19.25
N ILE A 266 -14.54 5.51 -18.43
CA ILE A 266 -13.33 6.08 -17.81
C ILE A 266 -13.37 5.89 -16.30
N TRP A 267 -12.19 5.92 -15.69
CA TRP A 267 -12.01 5.90 -14.25
C TRP A 267 -11.37 7.22 -13.81
N GLN A 268 -12.07 7.99 -13.00
CA GLN A 268 -11.63 9.30 -12.51
C GLN A 268 -10.90 9.12 -11.17
N PRO A 269 -9.72 9.74 -10.97
CA PRO A 269 -8.93 9.62 -9.75
C PRO A 269 -9.67 10.16 -8.53
N TRP A 270 -9.29 9.68 -7.35
CA TRP A 270 -9.87 10.15 -6.08
C TRP A 270 -9.67 11.65 -5.80
N SER A 271 -8.78 12.31 -6.54
CA SER A 271 -8.59 13.75 -6.52
C SER A 271 -9.69 14.53 -7.27
N THR A 272 -10.55 13.86 -8.03
CA THR A 272 -11.58 14.50 -8.86
C THR A 272 -12.64 15.17 -8.02
N LEU A 273 -12.98 16.41 -8.36
CA LEU A 273 -13.91 17.26 -7.63
C LEU A 273 -15.23 17.40 -8.40
N ILE A 274 -16.33 17.53 -7.66
CA ILE A 274 -17.65 17.87 -8.20
C ILE A 274 -17.81 19.39 -8.13
N ALA A 275 -18.25 20.02 -9.22
CA ALA A 275 -18.59 21.43 -9.24
C ALA A 275 -19.85 21.71 -8.40
N GLY A 276 -19.80 22.67 -7.48
CA GLY A 276 -20.93 23.05 -6.64
C GLY A 276 -22.09 23.68 -7.42
N ALA A 277 -23.32 23.51 -6.90
CA ALA A 277 -24.57 23.96 -7.54
C ALA A 277 -24.75 25.49 -7.60
N GLU A 278 -24.00 26.26 -6.79
CA GLU A 278 -24.03 27.73 -6.79
C GLU A 278 -22.59 28.26 -6.99
N GLY A 279 -22.29 28.85 -8.15
CA GLY A 279 -21.05 29.62 -8.36
C GLY A 279 -19.80 28.84 -8.80
N GLY A 280 -19.89 27.54 -9.10
CA GLY A 280 -18.82 26.80 -9.79
C GLY A 280 -17.56 26.48 -8.97
N GLN A 281 -17.54 26.75 -7.66
CA GLN A 281 -16.44 26.33 -6.79
C GLN A 281 -16.62 24.85 -6.37
N PRO A 282 -15.57 24.02 -6.46
CA PRO A 282 -15.64 22.62 -6.07
C PRO A 282 -15.72 22.47 -4.54
N THR A 283 -16.81 21.88 -4.04
CA THR A 283 -17.07 21.71 -2.59
C THR A 283 -16.99 20.26 -2.11
N ALA A 284 -16.93 19.29 -3.03
CA ALA A 284 -16.88 17.87 -2.69
C ALA A 284 -16.01 17.07 -3.68
N TYR A 285 -15.49 15.95 -3.21
CA TYR A 285 -14.85 14.94 -4.05
C TYR A 285 -15.89 14.04 -4.71
N LEU A 286 -15.61 13.61 -5.94
CA LEU A 286 -16.43 12.63 -6.66
C LEU A 286 -16.52 11.31 -5.88
N THR A 287 -15.38 10.82 -5.42
CA THR A 287 -15.34 9.66 -4.52
C THR A 287 -15.40 10.15 -3.09
N ASN A 288 -16.33 9.60 -2.31
CA ASN A 288 -16.44 9.98 -0.90
C ASN A 288 -15.12 9.66 -0.16
N PRO A 289 -14.47 10.64 0.50
CA PRO A 289 -13.22 10.44 1.21
C PRO A 289 -13.26 9.34 2.29
N LEU A 290 -14.44 9.00 2.84
CA LEU A 290 -14.60 7.87 3.76
C LEU A 290 -14.24 6.53 3.14
N LEU A 291 -14.53 6.32 1.85
CA LEU A 291 -14.20 5.08 1.16
C LEU A 291 -12.68 4.93 1.02
N VAL A 292 -12.01 6.03 0.69
CA VAL A 292 -10.54 6.10 0.62
C VAL A 292 -9.93 5.93 2.02
N TYR A 293 -10.54 6.55 3.05
CA TYR A 293 -10.14 6.38 4.45
C TYR A 293 -10.23 4.92 4.91
N ALA A 294 -11.35 4.25 4.62
CA ALA A 294 -11.55 2.84 4.94
C ALA A 294 -10.46 1.98 4.31
N PHE A 295 -10.15 2.22 3.04
CA PHE A 295 -9.11 1.50 2.32
C PHE A 295 -7.73 1.75 2.94
N LEU A 296 -7.37 3.01 3.20
CA LEU A 296 -6.10 3.37 3.83
C LEU A 296 -5.94 2.76 5.23
N ALA A 297 -7.00 2.73 6.04
CA ALA A 297 -6.98 2.10 7.36
C ALA A 297 -6.77 0.57 7.25
N SER A 298 -7.34 -0.07 6.23
CA SER A 298 -7.09 -1.49 5.93
C SER A 298 -5.65 -1.73 5.44
N ILE A 299 -5.10 -0.90 4.54
CA ILE A 299 -3.70 -1.01 4.09
C ILE A 299 -2.75 -0.83 5.28
N LEU A 300 -3.03 0.15 6.15
CA LEU A 300 -2.25 0.38 7.37
C LEU A 300 -2.17 -0.91 8.20
N PHE A 301 -3.33 -1.51 8.50
CA PHE A 301 -3.41 -2.75 9.25
C PHE A 301 -2.65 -3.89 8.56
N TRP A 302 -2.84 -4.08 7.25
CA TRP A 302 -2.18 -5.13 6.46
C TRP A 302 -0.65 -5.00 6.44
N ILE A 303 -0.10 -3.81 6.16
CA ILE A 303 1.36 -3.61 6.11
C ILE A 303 1.98 -3.78 7.49
N LEU A 304 1.30 -3.30 8.54
CA LEU A 304 1.78 -3.46 9.90
C LEU A 304 1.80 -4.94 10.34
N LEU A 305 0.86 -5.76 9.86
CA LEU A 305 0.80 -7.22 10.08
C LEU A 305 1.96 -8.01 9.46
N ALA A 306 2.77 -7.41 8.59
CA ALA A 306 3.89 -8.10 7.98
C ALA A 306 4.77 -8.78 9.06
N PRO A 307 4.93 -10.13 9.00
CA PRO A 307 5.46 -10.92 10.10
C PRO A 307 6.93 -10.62 10.39
N ARG A 308 7.32 -10.62 11.66
CA ARG A 308 8.73 -10.49 12.11
C ARG A 308 9.44 -11.85 12.10
N LEU A 309 10.67 -11.89 11.60
CA LEU A 309 11.54 -13.08 11.62
C LEU A 309 12.60 -13.00 12.71
N GLY A 310 12.86 -14.15 13.34
CA GLY A 310 13.86 -14.33 14.40
C GLY A 310 15.25 -14.67 13.87
N ALA A 311 16.29 -14.19 14.56
CA ALA A 311 17.65 -14.07 14.04
C ALA A 311 18.54 -15.33 14.03
N LYS A 312 18.09 -16.53 14.41
CA LYS A 312 19.05 -17.60 14.73
C LYS A 312 19.63 -18.43 13.58
N GLU A 313 19.09 -18.35 12.35
CA GLU A 313 19.67 -19.06 11.20
C GLU A 313 19.54 -18.25 9.89
N LEU A 314 20.12 -17.05 9.88
CA LEU A 314 20.36 -16.31 8.63
C LEU A 314 21.62 -16.85 7.94
N LYS A 315 21.59 -18.12 7.50
CA LYS A 315 22.52 -18.64 6.50
C LYS A 315 21.82 -19.57 5.52
N ALA A 316 20.96 -18.96 4.69
CA ALA A 316 20.77 -19.34 3.29
C ALA A 316 20.02 -18.18 2.61
N ALA A 317 20.73 -17.38 1.82
CA ALA A 317 20.29 -16.11 1.25
C ALA A 317 19.19 -16.21 0.17
N ALA A 318 18.13 -17.03 0.33
CA ALA A 318 17.16 -17.21 -0.76
C ALA A 318 15.67 -17.04 -0.40
N ILE A 319 15.23 -17.26 0.84
CA ILE A 319 13.82 -17.01 1.20
C ILE A 319 13.76 -16.43 2.60
N GLY A 320 13.90 -15.11 2.70
CA GLY A 320 13.47 -14.39 3.90
C GLY A 320 11.95 -14.42 3.96
N GLU A 321 11.38 -15.22 4.85
CA GLU A 321 9.93 -15.48 5.02
C GLU A 321 9.02 -14.24 5.22
N ASP A 322 9.57 -13.03 5.29
CA ASP A 322 8.83 -11.77 5.36
C ASP A 322 9.22 -10.90 4.17
N ILE A 323 8.20 -10.47 3.40
CA ILE A 323 8.36 -9.67 2.20
C ILE A 323 8.46 -8.18 2.52
N VAL A 324 7.80 -7.68 3.57
CA VAL A 324 7.65 -6.24 3.83
C VAL A 324 8.40 -5.83 5.10
N LYS A 325 9.66 -5.36 4.94
CA LYS A 325 10.54 -4.94 6.04
C LYS A 325 11.40 -3.71 5.74
N GLY A 326 11.98 -3.12 6.79
CA GLY A 326 13.01 -2.08 6.69
C GLY A 326 12.48 -0.70 6.27
N GLY A 327 13.33 0.09 5.60
CA GLY A 327 13.01 1.48 5.21
C GLY A 327 11.81 1.62 4.28
N ALA A 328 11.59 0.65 3.39
CA ALA A 328 10.44 0.67 2.47
C ALA A 328 9.10 0.47 3.21
N LYS A 329 9.06 -0.35 4.27
CA LYS A 329 7.89 -0.46 5.15
C LYS A 329 7.60 0.87 5.85
N ILE A 330 8.63 1.54 6.37
CA ILE A 330 8.49 2.84 7.04
C ILE A 330 7.98 3.91 6.06
N LEU A 331 8.52 3.95 4.84
CA LEU A 331 8.05 4.87 3.81
C LEU A 331 6.60 4.60 3.40
N ALA A 332 6.21 3.34 3.21
CA ALA A 332 4.81 2.99 2.92
C ALA A 332 3.88 3.43 4.05
N LEU A 333 4.24 3.19 5.31
CA LEU A 333 3.46 3.63 6.47
C LEU A 333 3.36 5.16 6.55
N PHE A 334 4.43 5.88 6.21
CA PHE A 334 4.43 7.34 6.15
C PHE A 334 3.47 7.88 5.08
N LEU A 335 3.46 7.28 3.89
CA LEU A 335 2.52 7.67 2.82
C LEU A 335 1.08 7.37 3.21
N ILE A 336 0.81 6.23 3.86
CA ILE A 336 -0.53 5.90 4.37
C ILE A 336 -0.97 6.89 5.44
N PHE A 337 -0.06 7.31 6.33
CA PHE A 337 -0.34 8.33 7.33
C PHE A 337 -0.75 9.66 6.68
N ILE A 338 0.01 10.10 5.67
CA ILE A 338 -0.32 11.31 4.90
C ILE A 338 -1.66 11.14 4.16
N GLY A 339 -1.93 9.97 3.59
CA GLY A 339 -3.20 9.66 2.95
C GLY A 339 -4.37 9.70 3.92
N LEU A 340 -4.24 9.10 5.10
CA LEU A 340 -5.27 9.12 6.15
C LEU A 340 -5.53 10.54 6.64
N PHE A 341 -4.46 11.33 6.79
CA PHE A 341 -4.58 12.74 7.09
C PHE A 341 -5.35 13.46 5.97
N ALA A 342 -4.99 13.27 4.70
CA ALA A 342 -5.68 13.88 3.57
C ALA A 342 -7.16 13.47 3.51
N ALA A 343 -7.49 12.18 3.68
CA ALA A 343 -8.88 11.68 3.68
C ALA A 343 -9.71 12.22 4.86
N SER A 344 -9.07 12.37 6.00
CA SER A 344 -9.67 12.97 7.19
C SER A 344 -9.97 14.46 6.99
N GLN A 345 -9.07 15.21 6.37
CA GLN A 345 -9.24 16.64 6.11
C GLN A 345 -10.14 16.92 4.90
N ALA A 346 -10.16 16.03 3.90
CA ALA A 346 -10.93 16.15 2.66
C ALA A 346 -12.45 16.27 2.89
N GLY A 347 -12.99 15.68 3.96
CA GLY A 347 -14.41 15.77 4.30
C GLY A 347 -14.76 16.91 5.26
N THR A 348 -13.91 17.93 5.42
CA THR A 348 -14.19 19.10 6.27
C THR A 348 -14.99 20.22 5.57
N TYR A 349 -15.22 20.08 4.25
CA TYR A 349 -16.03 20.99 3.41
C TYR A 349 -15.59 22.48 3.44
N ILE A 350 -14.28 22.74 3.61
CA ILE A 350 -13.69 24.09 3.64
C ILE A 350 -13.24 24.51 2.24
N GLU A 351 -13.30 25.80 1.90
CA GLU A 351 -12.62 26.35 0.71
C GLU A 351 -11.15 25.88 0.63
N GLY A 352 -10.76 25.31 -0.51
CA GLY A 352 -9.45 24.67 -0.68
C GLY A 352 -9.45 23.14 -0.51
N VAL A 353 -10.62 22.48 -0.53
CA VAL A 353 -10.74 21.00 -0.60
C VAL A 353 -9.76 20.39 -1.60
N ALA A 354 -9.61 21.01 -2.79
CA ALA A 354 -8.70 20.59 -3.87
C ALA A 354 -7.25 20.30 -3.42
N VAL A 355 -6.76 20.98 -2.38
CA VAL A 355 -5.36 20.86 -1.90
C VAL A 355 -5.03 19.44 -1.44
N TRP A 356 -6.03 18.66 -0.97
CA TRP A 356 -5.81 17.31 -0.48
C TRP A 356 -5.80 16.24 -1.59
N GLY A 357 -6.20 16.59 -2.82
CA GLY A 357 -6.44 15.62 -3.90
C GLY A 357 -5.20 14.79 -4.26
N TYR A 358 -4.05 15.44 -4.40
CA TYR A 358 -2.78 14.76 -4.68
C TYR A 358 -2.40 13.76 -3.58
N LEU A 359 -2.60 14.13 -2.32
CA LEU A 359 -2.25 13.31 -1.16
C LEU A 359 -3.22 12.13 -0.97
N LEU A 360 -4.49 12.27 -1.35
CA LEU A 360 -5.45 11.16 -1.40
C LEU A 360 -5.01 10.08 -2.38
N VAL A 361 -4.56 10.48 -3.57
CA VAL A 361 -4.13 9.56 -4.63
C VAL A 361 -2.82 8.86 -4.24
N ILE A 362 -1.80 9.61 -3.84
CA ILE A 362 -0.49 9.04 -3.50
C ILE A 362 -0.50 8.25 -2.20
N GLY A 363 -1.29 8.69 -1.22
CA GLY A 363 -1.43 8.00 0.06
C GLY A 363 -1.89 6.55 -0.10
N VAL A 364 -2.62 6.24 -1.17
CA VAL A 364 -3.06 4.88 -1.51
C VAL A 364 -2.13 4.21 -2.51
N ALA A 365 -1.94 4.84 -3.67
CA ALA A 365 -1.27 4.18 -4.78
C ALA A 365 0.24 4.06 -4.55
N GLY A 366 0.84 4.97 -3.81
CA GLY A 366 2.26 4.90 -3.48
C GLY A 366 2.65 3.67 -2.65
N PRO A 367 1.94 3.36 -1.55
CA PRO A 367 2.10 2.09 -0.83
C PRO A 367 1.89 0.85 -1.70
N LEU A 368 0.93 0.87 -2.64
CA LEU A 368 0.72 -0.26 -3.57
C LEU A 368 1.92 -0.48 -4.48
N VAL A 369 2.44 0.58 -5.09
CA VAL A 369 3.65 0.50 -5.93
C VAL A 369 4.86 0.07 -5.10
N LEU A 370 5.04 0.61 -3.89
CA LEU A 370 6.12 0.26 -2.98
C LEU A 370 6.11 -1.21 -2.59
N VAL A 371 4.97 -1.67 -2.06
CA VAL A 371 4.81 -3.06 -1.62
C VAL A 371 4.91 -3.99 -2.83
N GLY A 372 4.29 -3.64 -3.95
CA GLY A 372 4.40 -4.38 -5.20
C GLY A 372 5.85 -4.54 -5.65
N ALA A 373 6.63 -3.45 -5.62
CA ALA A 373 8.04 -3.48 -5.96
C ALA A 373 8.87 -4.33 -4.97
N MET A 374 8.51 -4.36 -3.67
CA MET A 374 9.14 -5.25 -2.69
C MET A 374 8.84 -6.74 -2.93
N TYR A 375 7.61 -7.06 -3.32
CA TYR A 375 7.24 -8.42 -3.76
C TYR A 375 8.09 -8.81 -4.98
N THR A 376 8.13 -7.97 -5.99
CA THR A 376 8.94 -8.19 -7.18
C THR A 376 10.43 -8.32 -6.86
N ALA A 377 10.95 -7.49 -5.97
CA ALA A 377 12.33 -7.54 -5.47
C ALA A 377 12.67 -8.87 -4.79
N LYS A 378 11.68 -9.60 -4.27
CA LYS A 378 11.86 -10.94 -3.70
C LYS A 378 11.51 -12.06 -4.65
N THR A 379 11.48 -11.76 -5.94
CA THR A 379 11.10 -12.67 -7.04
C THR A 379 9.62 -13.11 -7.01
N ASP A 380 8.77 -12.42 -6.24
CA ASP A 380 7.32 -12.61 -6.27
C ASP A 380 6.70 -11.67 -7.31
N ILE A 381 6.81 -12.10 -8.57
CA ILE A 381 6.28 -11.35 -9.70
C ILE A 381 4.76 -11.44 -9.74
N ILE A 382 4.17 -12.61 -9.45
CA ILE A 382 2.71 -12.80 -9.48
C ILE A 382 2.01 -11.81 -8.55
N THR A 383 2.53 -11.57 -7.34
CA THR A 383 1.92 -10.60 -6.43
C THR A 383 2.34 -9.16 -6.75
N GLY A 384 3.62 -8.94 -7.05
CA GLY A 384 4.17 -7.59 -7.16
C GLY A 384 3.67 -6.82 -8.38
N LEU A 385 3.54 -7.49 -9.53
CA LEU A 385 3.17 -6.86 -10.80
C LEU A 385 1.73 -6.29 -10.77
N PRO A 386 0.70 -7.04 -10.32
CA PRO A 386 -0.65 -6.50 -10.16
C PRO A 386 -0.72 -5.30 -9.23
N LEU A 387 0.04 -5.30 -8.12
CA LEU A 387 0.07 -4.17 -7.18
C LEU A 387 0.66 -2.90 -7.81
N ILE A 388 1.74 -3.03 -8.59
CA ILE A 388 2.34 -1.91 -9.33
C ILE A 388 1.35 -1.38 -10.37
N LEU A 389 0.72 -2.27 -11.15
CA LEU A 389 -0.25 -1.90 -12.18
C LEU A 389 -1.47 -1.18 -11.58
N ALA A 390 -2.04 -1.74 -10.51
CA ALA A 390 -3.19 -1.16 -9.82
C ALA A 390 -2.84 0.23 -9.24
N GLY A 391 -1.66 0.37 -8.63
CA GLY A 391 -1.18 1.66 -8.14
C GLY A 391 -1.03 2.68 -9.28
N VAL A 392 -0.32 2.33 -10.36
CA VAL A 392 -0.08 3.27 -11.47
C VAL A 392 -1.38 3.68 -12.16
N PHE A 393 -2.27 2.74 -12.49
CA PHE A 393 -3.50 3.06 -13.20
C PHE A 393 -4.52 3.85 -12.37
N THR A 394 -4.44 3.79 -11.04
CA THR A 394 -5.27 4.60 -10.13
C THR A 394 -4.68 6.00 -9.85
N MET A 395 -3.47 6.29 -10.33
CA MET A 395 -2.80 7.59 -10.18
C MET A 395 -2.94 8.50 -11.41
N ILE A 396 -3.49 7.99 -12.51
CA ILE A 396 -3.59 8.73 -13.77
C ILE A 396 -4.65 9.82 -13.62
N HIS A 397 -4.23 11.07 -13.79
CA HIS A 397 -5.08 12.26 -13.89
C HIS A 397 -5.23 12.66 -15.37
N PRO A 398 -6.29 13.36 -15.82
CA PRO A 398 -7.57 13.57 -15.14
C PRO A 398 -8.44 12.30 -15.08
N PHE A 399 -8.12 11.26 -15.85
CA PHE A 399 -8.79 9.95 -15.77
C PHE A 399 -7.94 8.85 -16.45
N SER A 400 -8.25 7.60 -16.14
CA SER A 400 -7.67 6.39 -16.72
C SER A 400 -8.72 5.62 -17.53
N ILE A 401 -8.30 4.70 -18.39
CA ILE A 401 -9.24 3.79 -19.07
C ILE A 401 -9.73 2.78 -18.04
N ALA A 402 -11.04 2.74 -17.80
CA ALA A 402 -11.62 1.96 -16.71
C ALA A 402 -11.20 0.48 -16.77
N THR A 403 -11.23 -0.14 -17.96
CA THR A 403 -10.85 -1.54 -18.15
C THR A 403 -9.44 -1.86 -17.63
N LEU A 404 -8.48 -0.94 -17.76
CA LEU A 404 -7.11 -1.16 -17.28
C LEU A 404 -7.03 -1.16 -15.74
N VAL A 405 -7.79 -0.25 -15.10
CA VAL A 405 -7.94 -0.23 -13.64
C VAL A 405 -8.65 -1.49 -13.16
N LEU A 406 -9.78 -1.87 -13.78
CA LEU A 406 -10.57 -3.05 -13.42
C LEU A 406 -9.73 -4.33 -13.47
N VAL A 407 -9.03 -4.57 -14.59
CA VAL A 407 -8.23 -5.78 -14.79
C VAL A 407 -7.08 -5.86 -13.78
N ALA A 408 -6.37 -4.75 -13.55
CA ALA A 408 -5.31 -4.70 -12.56
C ALA A 408 -5.85 -4.97 -11.14
N TRP A 409 -6.99 -4.39 -10.78
CA TRP A 409 -7.61 -4.59 -9.46
C TRP A 409 -8.08 -6.02 -9.23
N ILE A 410 -8.73 -6.62 -10.23
CA ILE A 410 -9.17 -8.03 -10.18
C ILE A 410 -7.94 -8.94 -10.01
N ALA A 411 -6.86 -8.67 -10.73
CA ALA A 411 -5.61 -9.42 -10.58
C ALA A 411 -5.03 -9.30 -9.16
N VAL A 412 -5.09 -8.12 -8.54
CA VAL A 412 -4.67 -7.95 -7.14
C VAL A 412 -5.54 -8.79 -6.19
N ILE A 413 -6.87 -8.76 -6.33
CA ILE A 413 -7.77 -9.54 -5.46
C ILE A 413 -7.48 -11.04 -5.59
N ILE A 414 -7.36 -11.55 -6.82
CA ILE A 414 -7.08 -12.96 -7.08
C ILE A 414 -5.72 -13.36 -6.49
N THR A 415 -4.68 -12.55 -6.69
CA THR A 415 -3.34 -12.88 -6.20
C THR A 415 -3.25 -12.82 -4.68
N GLN A 416 -3.91 -11.86 -4.03
CA GLN A 416 -3.99 -11.79 -2.57
C GLN A 416 -4.80 -12.95 -1.99
N PHE A 417 -5.84 -13.40 -2.67
CA PHE A 417 -6.55 -14.64 -2.31
C PHE A 417 -5.64 -15.87 -2.37
N LEU A 418 -4.80 -15.98 -3.41
CA LEU A 418 -3.82 -17.06 -3.52
C LEU A 418 -2.76 -17.00 -2.40
N ILE A 419 -2.29 -15.80 -2.02
CA ILE A 419 -1.37 -15.63 -0.88
C ILE A 419 -2.04 -16.06 0.42
N MET A 420 -3.31 -15.71 0.63
CA MET A 420 -4.06 -16.15 1.81
C MET A 420 -4.10 -17.68 1.90
N ILE A 421 -4.41 -18.36 0.79
CA ILE A 421 -4.39 -19.83 0.71
C ILE A 421 -2.98 -20.36 1.00
N GLU A 422 -1.95 -19.78 0.39
CA GLU A 422 -0.57 -20.23 0.56
C GLU A 422 -0.06 -20.02 2.00
N SER A 423 -0.43 -18.89 2.62
CA SER A 423 -0.14 -18.59 4.02
C SER A 423 -0.83 -19.57 4.97
N TYR A 424 -2.04 -20.03 4.62
CA TYR A 424 -2.76 -21.03 5.42
C TYR A 424 -2.17 -22.44 5.28
N ILE A 425 -1.88 -22.87 4.04
CA ILE A 425 -1.45 -24.25 3.76
C ILE A 425 0.03 -24.45 4.11
N ARG A 426 0.88 -23.48 3.76
CA ARG A 426 2.35 -23.62 3.82
C ARG A 426 3.06 -22.60 4.71
N GLY A 427 2.36 -21.57 5.20
CA GLY A 427 2.96 -20.55 6.05
C GLY A 427 3.94 -19.64 5.32
N LEU A 428 3.74 -19.43 4.01
CA LEU A 428 4.54 -18.51 3.18
C LEU A 428 3.73 -17.26 2.86
N THR A 429 4.37 -16.08 2.91
CA THR A 429 3.72 -14.79 2.65
C THR A 429 3.92 -14.26 1.23
N GLY A 430 4.42 -15.09 0.32
CA GLY A 430 4.54 -14.80 -1.12
C GLY A 430 5.18 -15.94 -1.91
N PHE A 431 5.31 -15.74 -3.22
CA PHE A 431 5.77 -16.73 -4.19
C PHE A 431 7.22 -16.48 -4.64
N SER A 432 8.05 -17.50 -4.74
CA SER A 432 9.43 -17.37 -5.26
C SER A 432 9.51 -17.82 -6.71
N GLN A 433 9.78 -16.89 -7.65
CA GLN A 433 9.71 -17.14 -9.09
C GLN A 433 10.84 -16.46 -9.87
N GLY A 434 12.07 -16.98 -9.68
CA GLY A 434 13.26 -16.46 -10.38
C GLY A 434 13.13 -16.41 -11.90
N ALA A 435 12.57 -17.46 -12.52
CA ALA A 435 12.35 -17.49 -13.97
C ALA A 435 11.37 -16.40 -14.46
N LEU A 436 10.31 -16.12 -13.71
CA LEU A 436 9.33 -15.11 -14.11
C LEU A 436 9.92 -13.69 -13.98
N ALA A 437 10.82 -13.47 -13.02
CA ALA A 437 11.55 -12.20 -12.90
C ALA A 437 12.41 -11.93 -14.15
N VAL A 438 13.08 -12.96 -14.68
CA VAL A 438 13.85 -12.86 -15.94
C VAL A 438 12.93 -12.56 -17.12
N ILE A 439 11.83 -13.31 -17.26
CA ILE A 439 10.89 -13.13 -18.37
C ILE A 439 10.31 -11.72 -18.36
N VAL A 440 9.87 -11.21 -17.20
CA VAL A 440 9.30 -9.87 -17.09
C VAL A 440 10.35 -8.78 -17.35
N SER A 441 11.60 -8.94 -16.90
CA SER A 441 12.65 -7.97 -17.24
C SER A 441 12.93 -7.93 -18.75
N LEU A 442 12.97 -9.09 -19.42
CA LEU A 442 13.18 -9.18 -20.87
C LEU A 442 12.00 -8.58 -21.65
N LEU A 443 10.76 -8.97 -21.31
CA LEU A 443 9.55 -8.46 -21.97
C LEU A 443 9.40 -6.95 -21.78
N SER A 444 9.66 -6.44 -20.57
CA SER A 444 9.57 -5.00 -20.32
C SER A 444 10.63 -4.22 -21.11
N SER A 445 11.85 -4.76 -21.24
CA SER A 445 12.90 -4.14 -22.06
C SER A 445 12.58 -4.18 -23.55
N ALA A 446 12.00 -5.29 -24.03
CA ALA A 446 11.51 -5.40 -25.40
C ALA A 446 10.39 -4.39 -25.67
N MET A 447 9.49 -4.18 -24.71
CA MET A 447 8.43 -3.18 -24.83
C MET A 447 8.97 -1.75 -24.86
N ILE A 448 10.03 -1.43 -24.12
CA ILE A 448 10.73 -0.13 -24.25
C ILE A 448 11.25 0.04 -25.68
N VAL A 449 11.90 -0.97 -26.26
CA VAL A 449 12.39 -0.92 -27.65
C VAL A 449 11.26 -0.67 -28.63
N VAL A 450 10.16 -1.42 -28.53
CA VAL A 450 8.98 -1.26 -29.39
C VAL A 450 8.41 0.15 -29.28
N ILE A 451 8.29 0.70 -28.08
CA ILE A 451 7.78 2.05 -27.84
C ILE A 451 8.71 3.11 -28.44
N MET A 452 10.01 3.02 -28.15
CA MET A 452 11.00 3.99 -28.61
C MET A 452 11.16 3.99 -30.15
N LEU A 453 11.00 2.84 -30.79
CA LEU A 453 11.00 2.72 -32.26
C LEU A 453 9.69 3.18 -32.91
N GLY A 454 8.65 3.43 -32.11
CA GLY A 454 7.34 3.88 -32.60
C GLY A 454 6.44 2.73 -33.03
N GLY A 455 6.61 1.51 -32.52
CA GLY A 455 5.72 0.37 -32.81
C GLY A 455 4.25 0.58 -32.41
N LEU A 456 3.95 1.67 -31.69
CA LEU A 456 2.60 2.10 -31.34
C LEU A 456 1.95 3.02 -32.42
N GLY A 457 2.62 3.35 -33.53
CA GLY A 457 1.97 3.89 -34.76
C GLY A 457 2.89 4.43 -35.87
N SER A 458 2.32 5.19 -36.82
CA SER A 458 2.98 5.59 -38.07
C SER A 458 3.28 7.10 -38.17
N GLY A 459 4.56 7.47 -38.38
CA GLY A 459 5.05 8.85 -38.61
C GLY A 459 6.58 8.92 -38.62
N PRO A 460 7.26 10.01 -39.07
CA PRO A 460 8.73 10.07 -39.20
C PRO A 460 9.49 10.20 -37.84
N LEU A 461 10.71 9.65 -37.75
CA LEU A 461 11.54 9.49 -36.52
C LEU A 461 11.97 10.81 -35.86
N ALA A 462 11.97 11.92 -36.59
CA ALA A 462 12.69 13.15 -36.23
C ALA A 462 12.00 14.04 -35.17
N ILE A 463 10.84 13.64 -34.63
CA ILE A 463 10.05 14.50 -33.72
C ILE A 463 9.60 13.69 -32.51
N TRP A 464 10.50 13.57 -31.54
CA TRP A 464 10.18 13.17 -30.18
C TRP A 464 9.78 14.40 -29.36
N PRO A 465 8.74 14.39 -28.51
CA PRO A 465 7.55 13.54 -28.52
C PRO A 465 6.40 14.16 -29.34
N THR A 466 6.61 15.32 -29.99
CA THR A 466 5.52 16.22 -30.40
C THR A 466 4.59 15.70 -31.50
N ASN A 467 5.01 14.77 -32.36
CA ASN A 467 4.13 14.23 -33.43
C ASN A 467 3.93 12.71 -33.40
N ARG A 468 4.90 11.92 -32.89
CA ARG A 468 4.78 10.45 -32.92
C ARG A 468 3.89 9.87 -31.83
N TRP A 469 3.79 10.49 -30.66
CA TRP A 469 2.96 9.96 -29.56
C TRP A 469 1.50 10.44 -29.64
N PHE A 470 1.23 11.56 -30.33
CA PHE A 470 -0.04 12.28 -30.21
C PHE A 470 -1.02 12.08 -31.36
N ASN A 471 -0.62 11.39 -32.43
CA ASN A 471 -1.51 10.95 -33.51
C ASN A 471 -1.84 9.44 -33.39
N LEU A 472 -1.88 8.90 -32.17
CA LEU A 472 -1.97 7.46 -31.90
C LEU A 472 -3.27 7.06 -31.20
N SER A 473 -4.14 6.32 -31.89
CA SER A 473 -5.19 5.54 -31.23
C SER A 473 -4.57 4.20 -30.80
N LEU A 474 -4.12 4.10 -29.54
CA LEU A 474 -3.58 2.86 -28.95
C LEU A 474 -4.61 1.72 -28.96
N ILE A 475 -5.84 2.08 -28.59
CA ILE A 475 -7.00 1.21 -28.58
C ILE A 475 -7.92 1.72 -29.68
N PRO A 476 -8.05 0.98 -30.80
CA PRO A 476 -8.94 1.35 -31.88
C PRO A 476 -10.37 1.58 -31.36
N GLY A 477 -10.99 2.68 -31.78
CA GLY A 477 -12.35 3.04 -31.39
C GLY A 477 -12.47 3.87 -30.10
N ILE A 478 -11.36 4.15 -29.39
CA ILE A 478 -11.36 5.11 -28.29
C ILE A 478 -10.84 6.48 -28.79
N PRO A 479 -11.42 7.62 -28.38
CA PRO A 479 -10.91 8.94 -28.77
C PRO A 479 -9.49 9.22 -28.24
N LEU A 480 -8.66 9.94 -29.01
CA LEU A 480 -7.29 10.32 -28.60
C LEU A 480 -7.24 11.06 -27.27
N ALA A 481 -8.23 11.94 -27.03
CA ALA A 481 -8.38 12.66 -25.78
C ALA A 481 -8.45 11.72 -24.56
N VAL A 482 -9.03 10.52 -24.73
CA VAL A 482 -9.22 9.55 -23.64
C VAL A 482 -7.96 8.72 -23.38
N GLN A 483 -7.13 8.47 -24.40
CA GLN A 483 -5.94 7.62 -24.30
C GLN A 483 -4.63 8.39 -24.17
N SER A 484 -4.64 9.72 -24.34
CA SER A 484 -3.44 10.56 -24.33
C SER A 484 -2.59 10.42 -23.05
N SER A 485 -3.22 10.53 -21.87
CA SER A 485 -2.54 10.34 -20.58
C SER A 485 -1.97 8.93 -20.44
N LEU A 486 -2.68 7.91 -20.94
CA LEU A 486 -2.20 6.53 -20.93
C LEU A 486 -0.98 6.33 -21.85
N ILE A 487 -0.98 6.92 -23.05
CA ILE A 487 0.15 6.89 -24.00
C ILE A 487 1.41 7.46 -23.34
N ILE A 488 1.26 8.57 -22.61
CA ILE A 488 2.37 9.22 -21.92
C ILE A 488 2.88 8.36 -20.76
N ILE A 489 2.01 7.65 -20.04
CA ILE A 489 2.35 6.91 -18.81
C ILE A 489 2.88 5.49 -19.09
N LEU A 490 2.50 4.87 -20.19
CA LEU A 490 2.94 3.52 -20.59
C LEU A 490 4.47 3.32 -20.57
N PRO A 491 5.29 4.21 -21.16
CA PRO A 491 6.74 4.09 -21.10
C PRO A 491 7.29 4.10 -19.67
N PHE A 492 6.70 4.91 -18.79
CA PHE A 492 7.07 4.95 -17.37
C PHE A 492 6.71 3.65 -16.67
N LEU A 493 5.48 3.18 -16.85
CA LEU A 493 5.01 1.93 -16.27
C LEU A 493 5.93 0.77 -16.69
N ILE A 494 6.27 0.68 -17.97
CA ILE A 494 7.14 -0.40 -18.47
C ILE A 494 8.54 -0.28 -17.89
N LEU A 495 9.11 0.94 -17.82
CA LEU A 495 10.38 1.16 -17.14
C LEU A 495 10.32 0.78 -15.66
N MET A 496 9.20 1.04 -14.98
CA MET A 496 8.99 0.64 -13.60
C MET A 496 8.94 -0.88 -13.43
N LEU A 497 8.17 -1.59 -14.26
CA LEU A 497 8.07 -3.04 -14.24
C LEU A 497 9.43 -3.70 -14.48
N ARG A 498 10.16 -3.16 -15.45
CA ARG A 498 11.52 -3.57 -15.78
C ARG A 498 12.46 -3.41 -14.59
N ASN A 499 12.46 -2.25 -13.96
CA ASN A 499 13.31 -1.93 -12.81
C ASN A 499 12.97 -2.77 -11.57
N ALA A 500 11.67 -2.97 -11.30
CA ALA A 500 11.22 -3.85 -10.23
C ALA A 500 11.70 -5.29 -10.48
N ALA A 501 11.50 -5.83 -11.69
CA ALA A 501 11.90 -7.19 -12.05
C ALA A 501 13.41 -7.42 -11.93
N LEU A 502 14.23 -6.44 -12.34
CA LEU A 502 15.68 -6.47 -12.17
C LEU A 502 16.12 -6.44 -10.71
N THR A 503 15.38 -5.74 -9.86
CA THR A 503 15.64 -5.78 -8.42
C THR A 503 15.44 -7.21 -7.91
N GLY A 504 14.39 -7.91 -8.37
CA GLY A 504 14.18 -9.33 -8.10
C GLY A 504 15.35 -10.20 -8.54
N PHE A 505 15.85 -9.95 -9.75
CA PHE A 505 17.03 -10.61 -10.30
C PHE A 505 18.27 -10.41 -9.42
N SER A 506 18.48 -9.18 -8.92
CA SER A 506 19.64 -8.79 -8.11
C SER A 506 19.60 -9.26 -6.64
N TYR A 507 18.42 -9.20 -6.01
CA TYR A 507 18.26 -9.53 -4.59
C TYR A 507 18.42 -11.03 -4.34
N GLY A 508 17.96 -11.87 -5.30
CA GLY A 508 18.24 -13.31 -5.28
C GLY A 508 19.73 -13.68 -5.33
N ARG A 509 20.61 -12.70 -5.62
CA ARG A 509 22.07 -12.83 -5.65
C ARG A 509 22.79 -11.97 -4.58
N GLY A 510 22.06 -11.19 -3.78
CA GLY A 510 22.63 -10.39 -2.70
C GLY A 510 23.27 -9.05 -3.11
N TYR A 511 22.98 -8.53 -4.31
CA TYR A 511 23.53 -7.24 -4.74
C TYR A 511 22.81 -6.06 -4.06
N THR A 512 23.59 -5.14 -3.51
CA THR A 512 23.07 -3.92 -2.84
C THR A 512 22.53 -2.87 -3.82
N THR A 513 22.96 -2.90 -5.09
CA THR A 513 22.53 -1.97 -6.15
C THR A 513 21.05 -2.08 -6.53
N GLY A 514 20.39 -3.21 -6.25
CA GLY A 514 18.96 -3.41 -6.54
C GLY A 514 18.02 -2.50 -5.75
N GLY A 515 18.35 -2.20 -4.49
CA GLY A 515 17.49 -1.38 -3.63
C GLY A 515 17.34 0.07 -4.11
N ILE A 516 18.35 0.59 -4.79
CA ILE A 516 18.38 1.97 -5.34
C ILE A 516 17.49 2.07 -6.58
N ILE A 517 17.54 1.06 -7.47
CA ILE A 517 16.69 0.96 -8.67
C ILE A 517 15.22 0.99 -8.27
N MET A 518 14.84 0.21 -7.26
CA MET A 518 13.49 0.16 -6.71
C MET A 518 13.08 1.50 -6.09
N GLY A 519 13.94 2.12 -5.27
CA GLY A 519 13.65 3.38 -4.59
C GLY A 519 13.43 4.56 -5.54
N ALA A 520 14.27 4.69 -6.58
CA ALA A 520 14.08 5.70 -7.62
C ALA A 520 12.76 5.47 -8.35
N THR A 521 12.51 4.23 -8.81
CA THR A 521 11.31 3.85 -9.54
C THR A 521 10.01 4.22 -8.80
N VAL A 522 9.99 4.05 -7.48
CA VAL A 522 8.86 4.46 -6.62
C VAL A 522 8.72 5.98 -6.54
N LEU A 523 9.82 6.71 -6.32
CA LEU A 523 9.75 8.18 -6.21
C LEU A 523 9.16 8.81 -7.47
N PHE A 524 9.49 8.25 -8.63
CA PHE A 524 8.97 8.73 -9.91
C PHE A 524 7.51 8.35 -10.16
N SER A 525 7.00 7.24 -9.61
CA SER A 525 5.57 6.95 -9.72
C SER A 525 4.72 8.03 -9.05
N PHE A 526 5.26 8.73 -8.04
CA PHE A 526 4.59 9.87 -7.39
C PHE A 526 4.51 11.12 -8.28
N MET A 527 5.26 11.17 -9.40
CA MET A 527 5.17 12.25 -10.37
C MET A 527 4.06 12.03 -11.41
N ILE A 528 3.51 10.81 -11.53
CA ILE A 528 2.47 10.46 -12.52
C ILE A 528 1.24 11.40 -12.44
N PRO A 529 0.67 11.71 -11.26
CA PRO A 529 -0.45 12.63 -11.16
C PRO A 529 -0.12 14.05 -11.61
N ILE A 530 1.16 14.45 -11.56
CA ILE A 530 1.64 15.78 -11.96
C ILE A 530 1.75 15.87 -13.49
N VAL A 531 2.27 14.80 -14.13
CA VAL A 531 2.47 14.77 -15.60
C VAL A 531 1.16 14.93 -16.35
N ALA A 532 0.09 14.34 -15.84
CA ALA A 532 -1.20 14.26 -16.51
C ALA A 532 -2.24 15.26 -15.94
N GLY A 533 -1.76 16.27 -15.22
CA GLY A 533 -2.56 17.41 -14.73
C GLY A 533 -2.33 18.70 -15.52
N ASN A 534 -1.66 18.65 -16.67
CA ASN A 534 -1.26 19.86 -17.40
C ASN A 534 -2.31 20.27 -18.44
N ASN A 535 -2.53 21.58 -18.58
CA ASN A 535 -3.63 22.17 -19.37
C ASN A 535 -3.68 21.83 -20.87
N THR A 536 -2.60 21.26 -21.45
CA THR A 536 -2.57 20.86 -22.86
C THR A 536 -1.84 19.53 -23.05
N ILE A 537 -2.32 18.72 -23.98
CA ILE A 537 -1.71 17.43 -24.38
C ILE A 537 -0.21 17.61 -24.73
N VAL A 538 0.15 18.72 -25.38
CA VAL A 538 1.54 19.04 -25.75
C VAL A 538 2.41 19.36 -24.53
N HIS A 539 1.86 19.97 -23.49
CA HIS A 539 2.61 20.23 -22.27
C HIS A 539 2.81 18.96 -21.42
N GLU A 540 1.77 18.11 -21.33
CA GLU A 540 1.84 16.77 -20.73
C GLU A 540 2.90 15.91 -21.44
N ALA A 541 2.91 15.94 -22.77
CA ALA A 541 3.88 15.26 -23.62
C ALA A 541 5.33 15.59 -23.29
N ASN A 542 5.64 16.89 -23.25
CA ASN A 542 6.99 17.37 -23.07
C ASN A 542 7.48 17.12 -21.64
N THR A 543 6.59 17.28 -20.67
CA THR A 543 6.87 16.96 -19.26
C THR A 543 7.10 15.46 -19.07
N GLY A 544 6.26 14.62 -19.68
CA GLY A 544 6.41 13.17 -19.68
C GLY A 544 7.71 12.72 -20.35
N ALA A 545 8.03 13.25 -21.53
CA ALA A 545 9.28 12.91 -22.21
C ALA A 545 10.53 13.31 -21.41
N ALA A 546 10.53 14.49 -20.77
CA ALA A 546 11.63 14.96 -19.93
C ALA A 546 11.86 14.05 -18.71
N ILE A 547 10.79 13.68 -18.00
CA ILE A 547 10.89 12.81 -16.83
C ILE A 547 11.31 11.39 -17.25
N LEU A 548 10.76 10.86 -18.35
CA LEU A 548 11.14 9.54 -18.88
C LEU A 548 12.64 9.49 -19.23
N LEU A 549 13.17 10.55 -19.82
CA LEU A 549 14.58 10.67 -20.17
C LEU A 549 15.46 10.73 -18.92
N ALA A 550 15.12 11.58 -17.96
CA ALA A 550 15.83 11.66 -16.68
C ALA A 550 15.82 10.32 -15.92
N LEU A 551 14.66 9.64 -15.92
CA LEU A 551 14.47 8.31 -15.36
C LEU A 551 15.33 7.26 -16.03
N TYR A 552 15.35 7.27 -17.35
CA TYR A 552 16.13 6.33 -18.12
C TYR A 552 17.63 6.54 -17.85
N SER A 553 18.10 7.78 -17.77
CA SER A 553 19.48 8.09 -17.40
C SER A 553 19.86 7.53 -16.02
N ILE A 554 19.00 7.70 -15.01
CA ILE A 554 19.23 7.15 -13.66
C ILE A 554 19.21 5.61 -13.69
N SER A 555 18.23 5.02 -14.37
CA SER A 555 18.11 3.57 -14.55
C SER A 555 19.35 2.97 -15.22
N MET A 556 19.90 3.67 -16.21
CA MET A 556 21.07 3.24 -16.98
C MET A 556 22.36 3.15 -16.16
N VAL A 557 22.63 4.14 -15.31
CA VAL A 557 23.81 4.09 -14.43
C VAL A 557 23.75 2.88 -13.49
N LEU A 558 22.55 2.56 -13.00
CA LEU A 558 22.34 1.46 -12.07
C LEU A 558 22.41 0.09 -12.75
N LEU A 559 21.88 -0.01 -13.96
CA LEU A 559 22.01 -1.18 -14.81
C LEU A 559 23.44 -1.57 -15.10
N ILE A 560 24.27 -0.58 -15.44
CA ILE A 560 25.68 -0.80 -15.71
C ILE A 560 26.34 -1.45 -14.49
N GLY A 561 26.06 -0.95 -13.29
CA GLY A 561 26.53 -1.55 -12.04
C GLY A 561 26.04 -3.00 -11.85
N LEU A 562 24.77 -3.27 -12.15
CA LEU A 562 24.19 -4.61 -12.04
C LEU A 562 24.77 -5.59 -13.06
N ASN A 563 24.94 -5.17 -14.32
CA ASN A 563 25.51 -6.00 -15.38
C ASN A 563 26.98 -6.35 -15.11
N LEU A 564 27.77 -5.44 -14.53
CA LEU A 564 29.15 -5.73 -14.13
C LEU A 564 29.23 -6.78 -13.03
N ASN A 565 28.35 -6.72 -12.03
CA ASN A 565 28.29 -7.75 -10.99
C ASN A 565 27.86 -9.10 -11.57
N LEU A 566 26.84 -9.12 -12.43
CA LEU A 566 26.39 -10.32 -13.11
C LEU A 566 27.46 -10.95 -14.00
N SER A 567 28.24 -10.11 -14.69
CA SER A 567 29.37 -10.56 -15.48
C SER A 567 30.36 -11.36 -14.63
N ASN A 568 30.73 -10.83 -13.45
CA ASN A 568 31.66 -11.52 -12.55
C ASN A 568 31.09 -12.87 -12.09
N ASP A 569 29.82 -12.92 -11.69
CA ASP A 569 29.18 -14.17 -11.27
C ASP A 569 29.12 -15.22 -12.39
N VAL A 570 28.89 -14.81 -13.65
CA VAL A 570 28.89 -15.72 -14.80
C VAL A 570 30.30 -16.26 -15.08
N ILE A 571 31.34 -15.44 -14.88
CA ILE A 571 32.75 -15.86 -14.97
C ILE A 571 33.06 -16.87 -13.86
N GLU A 572 32.62 -16.61 -12.62
CA GLU A 572 32.83 -17.49 -11.47
C GLU A 572 32.18 -18.87 -11.65
N GLU A 573 31.03 -18.94 -12.32
CA GLU A 573 30.36 -20.21 -12.69
C GLU A 573 31.05 -20.94 -13.87
N GLY A 574 32.18 -20.42 -14.37
CA GLY A 574 33.00 -21.06 -15.41
C GLY A 574 32.62 -20.68 -16.85
N HIS A 575 31.82 -19.64 -17.04
CA HIS A 575 31.38 -19.16 -18.36
C HIS A 575 32.10 -17.85 -18.76
N GLU A 576 33.41 -17.94 -18.96
CA GLU A 576 34.30 -16.79 -19.19
C GLU A 576 33.93 -15.96 -20.44
N PHE A 577 33.50 -16.61 -21.53
CA PHE A 577 33.13 -15.93 -22.76
C PHE A 577 31.90 -15.04 -22.57
N GLU A 578 30.81 -15.61 -22.05
CA GLU A 578 29.56 -14.89 -21.82
C GLU A 578 29.74 -13.78 -20.77
N GLY A 579 30.49 -14.06 -19.70
CA GLY A 579 30.82 -13.06 -18.71
C GLY A 579 31.62 -11.88 -19.30
N THR A 580 32.61 -12.15 -20.15
CA THR A 580 33.39 -11.12 -20.86
C THR A 580 32.52 -10.32 -21.84
N LEU A 581 31.60 -10.97 -22.54
CA LEU A 581 30.65 -10.31 -23.45
C LEU A 581 29.74 -9.33 -22.70
N ILE A 582 29.21 -9.72 -21.53
CA ILE A 582 28.41 -8.83 -20.68
C ILE A 582 29.25 -7.63 -20.22
N LYS A 583 30.52 -7.84 -19.87
CA LYS A 583 31.43 -6.77 -19.43
C LYS A 583 31.72 -5.77 -20.56
N LEU A 584 32.05 -6.27 -21.74
CA LEU A 584 32.37 -5.44 -22.91
C LEU A 584 31.17 -4.64 -23.40
N SER A 585 29.99 -5.26 -23.48
CA SER A 585 28.75 -4.56 -23.86
C SER A 585 28.38 -3.48 -22.84
N THR A 586 28.55 -3.75 -21.55
CA THR A 586 28.31 -2.79 -20.48
C THR A 586 29.28 -1.60 -20.52
N LEU A 587 30.56 -1.85 -20.80
CA LEU A 587 31.56 -0.79 -21.00
C LEU A 587 31.23 0.06 -22.24
N GLY A 588 30.79 -0.57 -23.34
CA GLY A 588 30.32 0.11 -24.54
C GLY A 588 29.14 1.04 -24.27
N GLN A 589 28.15 0.58 -23.50
CA GLN A 589 27.02 1.41 -23.04
C GLN A 589 27.47 2.60 -22.21
N LEU A 590 28.42 2.41 -21.29
CA LEU A 590 28.97 3.49 -20.46
C LEU A 590 29.66 4.57 -21.31
N ILE A 591 30.52 4.16 -22.25
CA ILE A 591 31.26 5.08 -23.13
C ILE A 591 30.27 5.85 -24.01
N PHE A 592 29.32 5.16 -24.64
CA PHE A 592 28.33 5.81 -25.51
C PHE A 592 27.40 6.75 -24.72
N GLY A 593 27.01 6.37 -23.51
CA GLY A 593 26.24 7.22 -22.60
C GLY A 593 27.02 8.49 -22.20
N ALA A 594 28.32 8.39 -21.94
CA ALA A 594 29.18 9.54 -21.65
C ALA A 594 29.31 10.47 -22.86
N VAL A 595 29.47 9.92 -24.07
CA VAL A 595 29.51 10.69 -25.32
C VAL A 595 28.19 11.45 -25.53
N ILE A 596 27.05 10.80 -25.33
CA ILE A 596 25.73 11.45 -25.45
C ILE A 596 25.56 12.54 -24.39
N ALA A 597 25.97 12.32 -23.14
CA ALA A 597 25.89 13.33 -22.10
C ALA A 597 26.70 14.59 -22.48
N ILE A 598 27.91 14.41 -23.03
CA ILE A 598 28.74 15.52 -23.53
C ILE A 598 28.02 16.24 -24.69
N ILE A 599 27.45 15.50 -25.63
CA ILE A 599 26.69 16.05 -26.76
C ILE A 599 25.49 16.86 -26.28
N VAL A 600 24.72 16.35 -25.31
CA VAL A 600 23.58 17.06 -24.70
C VAL A 600 24.07 18.35 -24.04
N LEU A 601 25.10 18.28 -23.19
CA LEU A 601 25.66 19.46 -22.53
C LEU A 601 26.19 20.49 -23.53
N PHE A 602 26.81 20.05 -24.63
CA PHE A 602 27.33 20.92 -25.67
C PHE A 602 26.22 21.69 -26.37
N TYR A 603 25.22 20.99 -26.94
CA TYR A 603 24.14 21.64 -27.69
C TYR A 603 23.15 22.41 -26.80
N PHE A 604 22.88 21.94 -25.57
CA PHE A 604 21.97 22.62 -24.64
C PHE A 604 22.65 23.64 -23.71
N SER A 605 23.96 23.86 -23.85
CA SER A 605 24.64 25.00 -23.20
C SER A 605 24.28 26.35 -23.85
N GLY A 606 23.69 26.33 -25.05
CA GLY A 606 23.17 27.50 -25.77
C GLY A 606 21.67 27.38 -26.10
N LEU A 607 21.21 28.11 -27.11
CA LEU A 607 19.88 27.97 -27.71
C LEU A 607 20.00 27.08 -28.97
N PRO A 608 19.78 25.76 -28.87
CA PRO A 608 19.97 24.85 -30.00
C PRO A 608 18.91 25.09 -31.09
N SER A 609 19.34 24.95 -32.34
CA SER A 609 18.43 24.95 -33.49
C SER A 609 17.57 23.69 -33.53
N PRO A 610 16.41 23.71 -34.22
CA PRO A 610 15.53 22.54 -34.34
C PRO A 610 16.22 21.28 -34.88
N ASP A 611 17.16 21.43 -35.82
CA ASP A 611 17.90 20.30 -36.41
C ASP A 611 18.89 19.68 -35.40
N GLU A 612 19.53 20.52 -34.57
CA GLU A 612 20.41 20.07 -33.49
C GLU A 612 19.61 19.35 -32.40
N ILE A 613 18.43 19.86 -32.04
CA ILE A 613 17.52 19.19 -31.11
C ILE A 613 17.12 17.81 -31.66
N ALA A 614 16.74 17.73 -32.94
CA ALA A 614 16.35 16.48 -33.59
C ALA A 614 17.51 15.46 -33.65
N LEU A 615 18.75 15.91 -33.89
CA LEU A 615 19.94 15.08 -33.88
C LEU A 615 20.22 14.52 -32.48
N VAL A 616 20.23 15.38 -31.45
CA VAL A 616 20.49 14.96 -30.06
C VAL A 616 19.44 13.95 -29.59
N ILE A 617 18.17 14.20 -29.91
CA ILE A 617 17.08 13.27 -29.65
C ILE A 617 17.34 11.94 -30.35
N SER A 618 17.62 11.94 -31.66
CA SER A 618 17.82 10.71 -32.44
C SER A 618 18.96 9.85 -31.89
N LEU A 619 20.09 10.48 -31.52
CA LEU A 619 21.22 9.80 -30.87
C LEU A 619 20.82 9.19 -29.52
N LEU A 620 20.03 9.91 -28.75
CA LEU A 620 19.51 9.43 -27.47
C LEU A 620 18.55 8.24 -27.67
N VAL A 621 17.64 8.28 -28.64
CA VAL A 621 16.79 7.13 -28.98
C VAL A 621 17.61 5.91 -29.37
N SER A 622 18.59 6.09 -30.26
CA SER A 622 19.47 5.01 -30.71
C SER A 622 20.24 4.39 -29.55
N PHE A 623 20.69 5.20 -28.59
CA PHE A 623 21.31 4.70 -27.37
C PHE A 623 20.37 3.90 -26.49
N ILE A 624 19.18 4.43 -26.20
CA ILE A 624 18.17 3.75 -25.38
C ILE A 624 17.85 2.38 -26.00
N VAL A 625 17.52 2.36 -27.29
CA VAL A 625 17.17 1.14 -28.02
C VAL A 625 18.34 0.15 -28.04
N GLY A 626 19.54 0.59 -28.41
CA GLY A 626 20.73 -0.26 -28.44
C GLY A 626 21.07 -0.82 -27.07
N SER A 627 20.92 -0.01 -26.02
CA SER A 627 21.15 -0.41 -24.63
C SER A 627 20.17 -1.47 -24.16
N GLU A 628 18.87 -1.32 -24.44
CA GLU A 628 17.87 -2.33 -24.07
C GLU A 628 18.07 -3.64 -24.86
N ILE A 629 18.43 -3.59 -26.15
CA ILE A 629 18.74 -4.79 -26.94
C ILE A 629 19.93 -5.54 -26.33
N LEU A 630 21.01 -4.84 -26.01
CA LEU A 630 22.17 -5.44 -25.36
C LEU A 630 21.82 -5.98 -23.96
N SER A 631 20.95 -5.29 -23.22
CA SER A 631 20.46 -5.74 -21.92
C SER A 631 19.64 -7.04 -22.02
N ILE A 632 18.76 -7.15 -23.02
CA ILE A 632 18.01 -8.38 -23.32
C ILE A 632 18.95 -9.55 -23.57
N ILE A 633 19.98 -9.35 -24.39
CA ILE A 633 20.98 -10.37 -24.71
C ILE A 633 21.76 -10.76 -23.44
N ASN A 634 22.28 -9.78 -22.71
CA ASN A 634 23.08 -9.99 -21.51
C ASN A 634 22.32 -10.74 -20.42
N TRP A 635 21.07 -10.36 -20.12
CA TRP A 635 20.28 -11.03 -19.09
C TRP A 635 19.76 -12.39 -19.52
N SER A 636 19.56 -12.60 -20.82
CA SER A 636 19.24 -13.94 -21.34
C SER A 636 20.41 -14.90 -21.10
N PHE A 637 21.65 -14.47 -21.41
CA PHE A 637 22.85 -15.26 -21.12
C PHE A 637 23.04 -15.48 -19.61
N ALA A 638 23.00 -14.40 -18.81
CA ALA A 638 23.14 -14.51 -17.35
C ALA A 638 22.04 -15.38 -16.73
N GLY A 639 20.77 -15.20 -17.12
CA GLY A 639 19.64 -15.96 -16.61
C GLY A 639 19.70 -17.46 -16.92
N PHE A 640 20.22 -17.84 -18.09
CA PHE A 640 20.44 -19.24 -18.45
C PHE A 640 21.65 -19.84 -17.70
N ARG A 641 22.79 -19.14 -17.70
CA ARG A 641 24.05 -19.61 -17.11
C ARG A 641 24.00 -19.69 -15.60
N LEU A 642 23.41 -18.70 -14.92
CA LEU A 642 23.22 -18.69 -13.47
C LEU A 642 22.05 -19.59 -13.00
N GLY A 643 21.45 -20.38 -13.91
CA GLY A 643 20.40 -21.33 -13.59
C GLY A 643 19.08 -20.72 -13.11
N MET A 644 18.88 -19.41 -13.28
CA MET A 644 17.66 -18.72 -12.86
C MET A 644 16.44 -19.13 -13.69
N MET A 645 16.66 -19.43 -14.97
CA MET A 645 15.65 -20.02 -15.86
C MET A 645 15.33 -21.49 -15.52
N LYS A 646 16.18 -22.18 -14.75
CA LYS A 646 15.96 -23.55 -14.26
C LYS A 646 15.24 -23.57 -12.91
N LYS A 647 15.23 -22.45 -12.19
CA LYS A 647 14.51 -22.25 -10.92
C LYS A 647 13.10 -21.72 -11.19
N GLY A 648 12.26 -22.56 -11.78
CA GLY A 648 10.82 -22.37 -11.89
C GLY A 648 10.08 -23.20 -10.84
N PHE A 649 9.16 -22.60 -10.10
CA PHE A 649 8.21 -23.27 -9.19
C PHE A 649 8.79 -24.45 -8.39
N LYS A 650 10.04 -24.34 -7.88
CA LYS A 650 10.59 -25.39 -7.00
C LYS A 650 9.96 -25.22 -5.62
N PHE A 651 8.78 -25.82 -5.47
CA PHE A 651 8.01 -25.92 -4.25
C PHE A 651 8.64 -26.96 -3.33
N SER A 652 9.76 -26.64 -2.69
CA SER A 652 10.23 -27.47 -1.58
C SER A 652 9.39 -27.15 -0.35
N ARG A 653 8.57 -28.11 0.08
CA ARG A 653 7.82 -28.05 1.34
C ARG A 653 8.84 -27.91 2.47
N ILE A 654 8.80 -26.81 3.22
CA ILE A 654 9.53 -26.73 4.48
C ILE A 654 8.82 -27.74 5.41
N PRO A 655 9.51 -28.76 5.93
CA PRO A 655 8.88 -29.74 6.83
C PRO A 655 8.28 -29.00 8.02
N LYS A 656 7.06 -29.39 8.41
CA LYS A 656 6.40 -28.82 9.58
C LYS A 656 7.31 -29.09 10.79
N SER A 657 7.50 -28.10 11.64
CA SER A 657 8.33 -28.19 12.86
C SER A 657 7.89 -29.28 13.85
N SER A 658 6.78 -29.98 13.60
CA SER A 658 6.36 -31.18 14.33
C SER A 658 6.95 -32.49 13.80
N GLU A 659 7.64 -32.50 12.65
CA GLU A 659 8.30 -33.69 12.09
C GLU A 659 9.81 -33.73 12.43
N SER A 660 10.38 -32.65 12.96
CA SER A 660 11.79 -32.59 13.38
C SER A 660 12.02 -32.99 14.84
N SER A 661 10.99 -33.43 15.57
CA SER A 661 11.12 -33.92 16.95
C SER A 661 11.27 -35.45 17.06
N GLU A 662 11.35 -36.18 15.94
CA GLU A 662 11.62 -37.64 15.95
C GLU A 662 13.04 -38.02 15.48
N ILE A 663 13.94 -37.05 15.28
CA ILE A 663 15.36 -37.36 15.05
C ILE A 663 16.24 -36.36 15.82
N ILE A 664 16.37 -36.57 17.14
CA ILE A 664 17.64 -36.62 17.88
C ILE A 664 17.45 -37.62 19.02
#